data_AF-A0A6P0JYF3-F1
#
_entry.id   AF-A0A6P0JYF3-F1
#
_cell.length_a   1.000
_cell.length_b   1.000
_cell.length_c   1.000
_cell.angle_alpha   90.00
_cell.angle_beta   90.00
_cell.angle_gamma   90.00
#
_symmetry.space_group_name_H-M   'P 1'
#
loop_
_entity.id
_entity.type
_entity.pdbx_description
1 polymer ?
#
loop_
_entity_poly.entity_id
_entity_poly.type
_entity_poly.pdbx_seq_one_letter_code
_entity_poly.pdbx_strand_id
1 'polypeptide(L)'
;MTILGLNLFGREPSASIEVDGVILAFAEEDRFSREKFAEDRLPFDAVEFCLKQANISPKDIECIAFPWQGNSYADGTIQKFYRKLNNEFLPDDETLHWQNHNLKIYHPKHIRRSIEQLWRGVTGFESLPEICFVPHHYAHACGAFFCSEFDEALIVVFDGNGDYECTSIWTGTSNGIKKLASIDLPHSLGWFYSTMSNFLGFYQGAGEPKVMGLAAYGENTEFYADKMANIIISEDSSWRYKVDHHYLFSGEHNFSSEFTDELCSLLKLKPRKSTDPLTQDHFNLAKSVQNTLEITTKKIIEYWQIETGLRNLCLNGGVALNCKMNGELWKTGKFDRIYILPAASDAGQSVGAIASILWDKYKKKLTHINDAALGPEFSDEEIEQVLEKSGYFYTKHTNIATTVAEALAKGQVVGWFQGRLEMGPRALGCRSILADPRDSALRDRINTKIKNREPWRPLCPSILEELASEYLEYDTSAPFMNLAFYVRPSATNMLSGVTHVDRTTRPQLVSKERQPLYWNMIDTFRKITGIGAVLNTSFNVNKEPVVLSPEDAIRCFASSGLDSLAIGSFFVSKSRLTSKIEINEEIKNKHVSMKFTNIPTGYYPIGSNRNVIKVNSFEIAQFPVTNYEYGRFLVWLENHSDEKIRHPLQPIQKSHIPQYWYNSEWNQKNHPVVGVDFWDAWAYSRWLGLRLPTELEWEVAAAGIEGLRFPWGNTWQPDLCNSSERYGEHAWRDGCTMPVDSFPNGASPFGVLDMAGNVWEWTETPFYTDFLSNITCSFDGDTPISIRGGSFRRDKRYQQCNERCESEADCRGSNNGFRLCR
;
A
#
# COMPACT_ATOMS: atom_id res chain seq x y z
N MET A 1 -34.13 -13.49 8.09
CA MET A 1 -33.52 -14.33 9.16
C MET A 1 -32.10 -13.84 9.34
N THR A 2 -31.69 -13.58 10.57
CA THR A 2 -30.41 -12.90 10.83
C THR A 2 -29.64 -13.55 11.96
N ILE A 3 -28.40 -13.95 11.66
CA ILE A 3 -27.48 -14.56 12.61
C ILE A 3 -26.21 -13.69 12.71
N LEU A 4 -25.78 -13.41 13.93
CA LEU A 4 -24.50 -12.76 14.21
C LEU A 4 -23.48 -13.82 14.62
N GLY A 5 -22.39 -13.97 13.87
CA GLY A 5 -21.28 -14.86 14.21
C GLY A 5 -20.18 -14.09 14.95
N LEU A 6 -19.64 -14.66 16.03
CA LEU A 6 -18.59 -14.02 16.84
C LEU A 6 -17.41 -14.96 17.10
N ASN A 7 -16.19 -14.48 16.87
CA ASN A 7 -14.96 -15.02 17.43
C ASN A 7 -14.41 -14.03 18.47
N LEU A 8 -14.18 -14.47 19.71
CA LEU A 8 -13.91 -13.55 20.84
C LEU A 8 -12.54 -13.71 21.48
N PHE A 9 -12.10 -14.94 21.75
CA PHE A 9 -10.93 -15.20 22.58
C PHE A 9 -9.73 -15.62 21.73
N GLY A 10 -8.54 -15.37 22.26
CA GLY A 10 -7.29 -15.68 21.56
C GLY A 10 -6.92 -14.60 20.55
N ARG A 11 -6.48 -15.05 19.37
CA ARG A 11 -6.01 -14.17 18.28
C ARG A 11 -7.13 -13.95 17.28
N GLU A 12 -7.08 -12.79 16.63
CA GLU A 12 -7.97 -12.44 15.50
C GLU A 12 -9.46 -12.46 15.87
N PRO A 13 -9.88 -11.78 16.96
CA PRO A 13 -11.30 -11.61 17.27
C PRO A 13 -12.00 -10.96 16.07
N SER A 14 -13.18 -11.49 15.75
CA SER A 14 -13.89 -11.14 14.52
C SER A 14 -15.39 -11.22 14.69
N ALA A 15 -16.11 -10.54 13.81
CA ALA A 15 -17.55 -10.62 13.70
C ALA A 15 -17.97 -10.80 12.24
N SER A 16 -19.06 -11.50 12.02
CA SER A 16 -19.76 -11.54 10.75
C SER A 16 -21.26 -11.52 10.96
N ILE A 17 -21.99 -11.01 9.98
CA ILE A 17 -23.45 -10.99 10.03
C ILE A 17 -24.03 -11.50 8.73
N GLU A 18 -25.02 -12.36 8.89
CA GLU A 18 -25.77 -12.95 7.80
C GLU A 18 -27.19 -12.40 7.77
N VAL A 19 -27.68 -12.18 6.55
CA VAL A 19 -29.08 -11.82 6.28
C VAL A 19 -29.54 -12.62 5.07
N ASP A 20 -30.58 -13.43 5.27
CA ASP A 20 -31.29 -14.19 4.21
C ASP A 20 -30.40 -15.06 3.31
N GLY A 21 -29.41 -15.71 3.92
CA GLY A 21 -28.46 -16.64 3.30
C GLY A 21 -27.20 -15.97 2.76
N VAL A 22 -26.98 -14.68 3.01
CA VAL A 22 -25.82 -13.93 2.50
C VAL A 22 -25.00 -13.39 3.67
N ILE A 23 -23.69 -13.65 3.69
CA ILE A 23 -22.77 -12.93 4.58
C ILE A 23 -22.67 -11.50 4.08
N LEU A 24 -23.33 -10.58 4.78
CA LEU A 24 -23.42 -9.19 4.37
C LEU A 24 -22.20 -8.38 4.82
N ALA A 25 -21.63 -8.73 5.98
CA ALA A 25 -20.42 -8.12 6.51
C ALA A 25 -19.54 -9.14 7.26
N PHE A 26 -18.24 -8.88 7.20
CA PHE A 26 -17.21 -9.55 7.98
C PHE A 26 -16.16 -8.53 8.40
N ALA A 27 -15.68 -8.61 9.63
CA ALA A 27 -14.68 -7.71 10.17
C ALA A 27 -13.77 -8.40 11.20
N GLU A 28 -12.46 -8.11 11.11
CA GLU A 28 -11.44 -8.46 12.11
C GLU A 28 -11.15 -7.23 12.98
N GLU A 29 -11.12 -7.38 14.30
CA GLU A 29 -10.97 -6.25 15.24
C GLU A 29 -9.59 -5.58 15.14
N ASP A 30 -8.57 -6.30 14.71
CA ASP A 30 -7.23 -5.75 14.54
C ASP A 30 -7.21 -4.61 13.50
N ARG A 31 -8.10 -4.65 12.50
CA ARG A 31 -8.24 -3.60 11.49
C ARG A 31 -8.74 -2.29 12.10
N PHE A 32 -9.55 -2.35 13.14
CA PHE A 32 -10.11 -1.18 13.83
C PHE A 32 -9.17 -0.68 14.94
N SER A 33 -8.77 -1.59 15.82
CA SER A 33 -7.86 -1.29 16.94
C SER A 33 -6.45 -0.85 16.51
N ARG A 34 -6.07 -1.17 15.25
CA ARG A 34 -4.73 -0.99 14.69
C ARG A 34 -3.65 -1.79 15.42
N GLU A 35 -4.05 -2.73 16.28
CA GLU A 35 -3.18 -3.65 17.00
C GLU A 35 -3.25 -5.03 16.37
N LYS A 36 -2.17 -5.44 15.71
CA LYS A 36 -2.11 -6.70 14.97
C LYS A 36 -2.50 -7.90 15.83
N PHE A 37 -3.39 -8.74 15.30
CA PHE A 37 -4.03 -9.87 15.98
C PHE A 37 -5.03 -9.51 17.09
N ALA A 38 -5.06 -8.27 17.58
CA ALA A 38 -5.94 -7.80 18.64
C ALA A 38 -6.09 -8.80 19.80
N GLU A 39 -4.96 -9.38 20.25
CA GLU A 39 -4.95 -10.45 21.25
C GLU A 39 -5.69 -9.99 22.52
N ASP A 40 -6.57 -10.86 23.03
CA ASP A 40 -7.38 -10.64 24.23
C ASP A 40 -8.33 -9.43 24.19
N ARG A 41 -8.64 -8.90 23.00
CA ARG A 41 -9.67 -7.87 22.80
C ARG A 41 -11.01 -8.48 22.38
N LEU A 42 -12.10 -7.90 22.87
CA LEU A 42 -13.43 -8.22 22.35
C LEU A 42 -13.68 -7.43 21.05
N PRO A 43 -14.40 -8.00 20.07
CA PRO A 43 -14.63 -7.40 18.76
C PRO A 43 -15.72 -6.31 18.79
N PHE A 44 -15.51 -5.22 19.54
CA PHE A 44 -16.49 -4.14 19.67
C PHE A 44 -16.75 -3.44 18.33
N ASP A 45 -15.69 -3.00 17.67
CA ASP A 45 -15.80 -2.22 16.44
C ASP A 45 -16.25 -3.11 15.27
N ALA A 46 -15.78 -4.37 15.22
CA ALA A 46 -16.21 -5.33 14.22
C ALA A 46 -17.71 -5.66 14.33
N VAL A 47 -18.25 -5.83 15.56
CA VAL A 47 -19.69 -6.03 15.76
C VAL A 47 -20.48 -4.78 15.40
N GLU A 48 -20.02 -3.60 15.84
CA GLU A 48 -20.69 -2.34 15.50
C GLU A 48 -20.77 -2.16 13.97
N PHE A 49 -19.68 -2.42 13.25
CA PHE A 49 -19.66 -2.39 11.80
C PHE A 49 -20.66 -3.37 11.19
N CYS A 50 -20.67 -4.63 11.63
CA CYS A 50 -21.60 -5.64 11.11
C CYS A 50 -23.06 -5.20 11.27
N LEU A 51 -23.44 -4.71 12.45
CA LEU A 51 -24.80 -4.24 12.71
C LEU A 51 -25.18 -3.03 11.86
N LYS A 52 -24.26 -2.06 11.71
CA LYS A 52 -24.47 -0.89 10.84
C LYS A 52 -24.63 -1.30 9.37
N GLN A 53 -23.80 -2.21 8.87
CA GLN A 53 -23.86 -2.70 7.50
C GLN A 53 -25.18 -3.43 7.22
N ALA A 54 -25.67 -4.21 8.18
CA ALA A 54 -26.95 -4.89 8.06
C ALA A 54 -28.15 -3.95 8.12
N ASN A 55 -28.01 -2.79 8.77
CA ASN A 55 -29.08 -1.81 8.93
C ASN A 55 -30.38 -2.44 9.50
N ILE A 56 -30.22 -3.30 10.51
CA ILE A 56 -31.31 -4.00 11.20
C ILE A 56 -31.35 -3.59 12.67
N SER A 57 -32.51 -3.80 13.32
CA SER A 57 -32.56 -3.62 14.78
C SER A 57 -31.78 -4.74 15.46
N PRO A 58 -31.03 -4.48 16.54
CA PRO A 58 -30.45 -5.54 17.36
C PRO A 58 -31.48 -6.57 17.88
N LYS A 59 -32.76 -6.18 17.99
CA LYS A 59 -33.86 -7.07 18.35
C LYS A 59 -34.23 -8.09 17.27
N ASP A 60 -33.85 -7.82 16.03
CA ASP A 60 -34.14 -8.68 14.88
C ASP A 60 -33.08 -9.78 14.70
N ILE A 61 -32.02 -9.78 15.52
CA ILE A 61 -31.03 -10.85 15.56
C ILE A 61 -31.63 -12.05 16.29
N GLU A 62 -31.76 -13.16 15.58
CA GLU A 62 -32.39 -14.37 16.12
C GLU A 62 -31.47 -15.07 17.14
N CYS A 63 -30.19 -15.18 16.81
CA CYS A 63 -29.18 -15.78 17.68
C CYS A 63 -27.76 -15.30 17.36
N ILE A 64 -26.88 -15.51 18.32
CA ILE A 64 -25.44 -15.31 18.21
C ILE A 64 -24.77 -16.68 18.08
N ALA A 65 -24.11 -16.94 16.96
CA ALA A 65 -23.36 -18.17 16.72
C ALA A 65 -21.92 -18.04 17.26
N PHE A 66 -21.49 -18.99 18.10
CA PHE A 66 -20.18 -18.96 18.75
C PHE A 66 -19.40 -20.27 18.52
N PRO A 67 -18.18 -20.22 17.95
CA PRO A 67 -17.44 -21.37 17.41
C PRO A 67 -16.63 -22.16 18.45
N TRP A 68 -17.21 -22.41 19.62
CA TRP A 68 -16.68 -23.35 20.61
C TRP A 68 -17.81 -24.08 21.31
N GLN A 69 -17.60 -25.36 21.64
CA GLN A 69 -18.62 -26.17 22.30
C GLN A 69 -18.65 -25.91 23.81
N GLY A 70 -19.16 -24.73 24.21
CA GLY A 70 -19.19 -24.29 25.61
C GLY A 70 -19.78 -25.33 26.57
N ASN A 71 -20.81 -26.07 26.14
CA ASN A 71 -21.42 -27.11 26.99
C ASN A 71 -20.44 -28.22 27.39
N SER A 72 -19.51 -28.61 26.51
CA SER A 72 -18.47 -29.62 26.80
C SER A 72 -17.43 -29.13 27.81
N TYR A 73 -17.25 -27.81 27.92
CA TYR A 73 -16.40 -27.19 28.95
C TYR A 73 -17.13 -27.16 30.31
N ALA A 74 -18.45 -27.02 30.33
CA ALA A 74 -19.25 -26.99 31.55
C ALA A 74 -19.52 -28.38 32.14
N ASP A 75 -19.78 -29.40 31.30
CA ASP A 75 -20.12 -30.75 31.75
C ASP A 75 -18.89 -31.61 32.13
N GLY A 76 -17.69 -31.04 31.97
CA GLY A 76 -16.42 -31.67 32.31
C GLY A 76 -15.85 -32.59 31.23
N THR A 77 -16.44 -32.65 30.04
CA THR A 77 -15.92 -33.45 28.91
C THR A 77 -14.51 -33.02 28.53
N ILE A 78 -14.27 -31.72 28.34
CA ILE A 78 -12.92 -31.21 28.04
C ILE A 78 -11.96 -31.41 29.22
N GLN A 79 -12.44 -31.26 30.45
CA GLN A 79 -11.61 -31.51 31.63
C GLN A 79 -11.18 -32.99 31.72
N LYS A 80 -12.07 -33.94 31.39
CA LYS A 80 -11.72 -35.37 31.32
C LYS A 80 -10.71 -35.65 30.21
N PHE A 81 -10.87 -34.99 29.06
CA PHE A 81 -9.91 -35.07 27.96
C PHE A 81 -8.51 -34.60 28.39
N TYR A 82 -8.39 -33.41 28.99
CA TYR A 82 -7.11 -32.92 29.51
C TYR A 82 -6.51 -33.84 30.57
N ARG A 83 -7.32 -34.38 31.51
CA ARG A 83 -6.81 -35.38 32.47
C ARG A 83 -6.26 -36.63 31.80
N LYS A 84 -6.89 -37.11 30.72
CA LYS A 84 -6.39 -38.24 29.95
C LYS A 84 -5.05 -37.91 29.29
N LEU A 85 -4.96 -36.75 28.64
CA LEU A 85 -3.69 -36.28 28.06
C LEU A 85 -2.59 -36.17 29.11
N ASN A 86 -2.92 -35.62 30.28
CA ASN A 86 -1.92 -35.39 31.33
C ASN A 86 -1.38 -36.70 31.92
N ASN A 87 -2.19 -37.75 31.94
CA ASN A 87 -1.76 -39.09 32.33
C ASN A 87 -0.85 -39.75 31.28
N GLU A 88 -1.00 -39.40 30.01
CA GLU A 88 -0.25 -39.99 28.90
C GLU A 88 1.08 -39.27 28.65
N PHE A 89 1.10 -37.93 28.78
CA PHE A 89 2.20 -37.09 28.27
C PHE A 89 2.91 -36.21 29.30
N LEU A 90 2.48 -36.22 30.57
CA LEU A 90 3.09 -35.46 31.67
C LEU A 90 3.36 -33.97 31.30
N PRO A 91 2.36 -33.08 31.42
CA PRO A 91 2.49 -31.69 31.03
C PRO A 91 3.40 -30.92 32.00
N ASP A 92 4.03 -29.87 31.49
CA ASP A 92 4.70 -28.85 32.30
C ASP A 92 3.69 -27.85 32.91
N ASP A 93 4.20 -26.92 33.73
CA ASP A 93 3.39 -25.92 34.43
C ASP A 93 2.68 -24.96 33.46
N GLU A 94 3.31 -24.62 32.33
CA GLU A 94 2.74 -23.74 31.31
C GLU A 94 1.58 -24.42 30.56
N THR A 95 1.73 -25.69 30.20
CA THR A 95 0.66 -26.50 29.60
C THR A 95 -0.52 -26.63 30.57
N LEU A 96 -0.26 -26.90 31.85
CA LEU A 96 -1.32 -26.95 32.87
C LEU A 96 -2.01 -25.58 33.04
N HIS A 97 -1.25 -24.49 33.01
CA HIS A 97 -1.81 -23.14 33.05
C HIS A 97 -2.72 -22.88 31.84
N TRP A 98 -2.26 -23.20 30.64
CA TRP A 98 -3.03 -23.06 29.39
C TRP A 98 -4.32 -23.91 29.40
N GLN A 99 -4.24 -25.18 29.82
CA GLN A 99 -5.42 -26.05 29.93
C GLN A 99 -6.45 -25.46 30.90
N ASN A 100 -6.01 -25.01 32.08
CA ASN A 100 -6.90 -24.40 33.08
C ASN A 100 -7.48 -23.06 32.60
N HIS A 101 -6.70 -22.27 31.88
CA HIS A 101 -7.15 -21.04 31.24
C HIS A 101 -8.26 -21.34 30.23
N ASN A 102 -8.06 -22.30 29.32
CA ASN A 102 -9.07 -22.73 28.34
C ASN A 102 -10.36 -23.23 29.00
N LEU A 103 -10.26 -24.05 30.06
CA LEU A 103 -11.43 -24.50 30.82
C LEU A 103 -12.24 -23.34 31.40
N LYS A 104 -11.60 -22.21 31.69
CA LYS A 104 -12.25 -21.01 32.22
C LYS A 104 -12.85 -20.13 31.13
N ILE A 105 -12.08 -19.81 30.09
CA ILE A 105 -12.52 -18.84 29.06
C ILE A 105 -13.63 -19.41 28.16
N TYR A 106 -13.57 -20.70 27.84
CA TYR A 106 -14.58 -21.36 27.02
C TYR A 106 -15.76 -21.92 27.84
N HIS A 107 -15.78 -21.67 29.16
CA HIS A 107 -16.94 -21.99 29.97
C HIS A 107 -18.13 -21.09 29.59
N PRO A 108 -19.35 -21.61 29.38
CA PRO A 108 -20.48 -20.87 28.82
C PRO A 108 -20.90 -19.68 29.66
N LYS A 109 -20.71 -19.73 30.99
CA LYS A 109 -20.91 -18.57 31.89
C LYS A 109 -19.94 -17.42 31.59
N HIS A 110 -18.68 -17.72 31.28
CA HIS A 110 -17.69 -16.69 30.95
C HIS A 110 -18.00 -16.11 29.56
N ILE A 111 -18.22 -16.98 28.57
CA ILE A 111 -18.62 -16.59 27.21
C ILE A 111 -19.85 -15.68 27.24
N ARG A 112 -20.92 -16.10 27.92
CA ARG A 112 -22.14 -15.29 28.06
C ARG A 112 -21.86 -13.92 28.65
N ARG A 113 -21.07 -13.83 29.73
CA ARG A 113 -20.72 -12.55 30.35
C ARG A 113 -19.94 -11.64 29.39
N SER A 114 -18.98 -12.19 28.65
CA SER A 114 -18.20 -11.43 27.66
C SER A 114 -19.08 -10.92 26.51
N ILE A 115 -19.98 -11.76 26.02
CA ILE A 115 -20.96 -11.37 24.98
C ILE A 115 -21.96 -10.33 25.54
N GLU A 116 -22.44 -10.46 26.77
CA GLU A 116 -23.33 -9.47 27.40
C GLU A 116 -22.64 -8.10 27.53
N GLN A 117 -21.36 -8.08 27.91
CA GLN A 117 -20.56 -6.86 27.96
C GLN A 117 -20.40 -6.22 26.58
N LEU A 118 -20.01 -7.02 25.58
CA LEU A 118 -19.89 -6.61 24.19
C LEU A 118 -21.21 -6.04 23.65
N TRP A 119 -22.29 -6.81 23.79
CA TRP A 119 -23.62 -6.49 23.29
C TRP A 119 -24.18 -5.22 23.91
N ARG A 120 -24.11 -5.06 25.24
CA ARG A 120 -24.55 -3.83 25.91
C ARG A 120 -23.72 -2.63 25.48
N GLY A 121 -22.41 -2.81 25.31
CA GLY A 121 -21.50 -1.75 24.88
C GLY A 121 -21.78 -1.25 23.46
N VAL A 122 -22.09 -2.16 22.52
CA VAL A 122 -22.35 -1.80 21.12
C VAL A 122 -23.81 -1.37 20.88
N THR A 123 -24.77 -2.06 21.49
CA THR A 123 -26.19 -1.92 21.12
C THR A 123 -27.02 -1.13 22.14
N GLY A 124 -26.55 -1.01 23.39
CA GLY A 124 -27.31 -0.46 24.51
C GLY A 124 -28.44 -1.36 25.02
N PHE A 125 -28.70 -2.53 24.42
CA PHE A 125 -29.76 -3.44 24.84
C PHE A 125 -29.32 -4.36 25.98
N GLU A 126 -30.17 -4.51 27.00
CA GLU A 126 -29.91 -5.46 28.09
C GLU A 126 -30.25 -6.91 27.72
N SER A 127 -31.28 -7.10 26.88
CA SER A 127 -31.68 -8.43 26.42
C SER A 127 -30.70 -8.92 25.36
N LEU A 128 -30.05 -10.06 25.63
CA LEU A 128 -29.17 -10.73 24.69
C LEU A 128 -29.94 -11.79 23.88
N PRO A 129 -29.70 -11.91 22.56
CA PRO A 129 -30.17 -13.05 21.77
C PRO A 129 -29.67 -14.39 22.33
N GLU A 130 -30.27 -15.49 21.87
CA GLU A 130 -29.79 -16.84 22.20
C GLU A 130 -28.34 -17.01 21.72
N ILE A 131 -27.45 -17.55 22.56
CA ILE A 131 -26.09 -17.93 22.17
C ILE A 131 -26.12 -19.41 21.76
N CYS A 132 -25.82 -19.68 20.49
CA CYS A 132 -25.70 -21.02 19.94
C CYS A 132 -24.24 -21.43 19.86
N PHE A 133 -23.85 -22.43 20.67
CA PHE A 133 -22.51 -22.99 20.69
C PHE A 133 -22.31 -24.00 19.56
N VAL A 134 -21.21 -23.86 18.82
CA VAL A 134 -20.85 -24.68 17.67
C VAL A 134 -19.47 -25.30 17.91
N PRO A 135 -19.27 -26.62 17.74
CA PRO A 135 -17.94 -27.21 17.85
C PRO A 135 -16.93 -26.56 16.88
N HIS A 136 -15.72 -26.30 17.35
CA HIS A 136 -14.74 -25.46 16.65
C HIS A 136 -14.38 -26.00 15.25
N HIS A 137 -13.97 -27.27 15.17
CA HIS A 137 -13.64 -27.90 13.88
C HIS A 137 -14.88 -28.08 12.97
N TYR A 138 -16.08 -28.18 13.56
CA TYR A 138 -17.31 -28.25 12.79
C TYR A 138 -17.63 -26.90 12.13
N ALA A 139 -17.43 -25.79 12.85
CA ALA A 139 -17.54 -24.45 12.29
C ALA A 139 -16.55 -24.24 11.14
N HIS A 140 -15.28 -24.64 11.30
CA HIS A 140 -14.29 -24.63 10.21
C HIS A 140 -14.75 -25.44 8.99
N ALA A 141 -15.21 -26.67 9.19
CA ALA A 141 -15.67 -27.52 8.10
C ALA A 141 -16.90 -26.94 7.38
N CYS A 142 -17.85 -26.37 8.14
CA CYS A 142 -19.02 -25.67 7.60
C CYS A 142 -18.63 -24.43 6.79
N GLY A 143 -17.72 -23.61 7.33
CA GLY A 143 -17.24 -22.39 6.69
C GLY A 143 -16.49 -22.63 5.39
N ALA A 144 -15.86 -23.80 5.21
CA ALA A 144 -15.27 -24.16 3.93
C ALA A 144 -16.28 -24.75 2.94
N PHE A 145 -17.11 -25.72 3.36
CA PHE A 145 -18.03 -26.39 2.43
C PHE A 145 -19.22 -25.52 2.04
N PHE A 146 -19.92 -24.93 3.01
CA PHE A 146 -21.15 -24.17 2.74
C PHE A 146 -20.90 -22.78 2.17
N CYS A 147 -19.68 -22.27 2.25
CA CYS A 147 -19.26 -21.05 1.53
C CYS A 147 -18.65 -21.35 0.15
N SER A 148 -18.44 -22.62 -0.18
CA SER A 148 -18.00 -23.03 -1.52
C SER A 148 -19.20 -23.20 -2.47
N GLU A 149 -18.91 -23.26 -3.76
CA GLU A 149 -19.90 -23.61 -4.79
C GLU A 149 -20.07 -25.15 -4.98
N PHE A 150 -19.48 -25.96 -4.10
CA PHE A 150 -19.41 -27.41 -4.31
C PHE A 150 -20.67 -28.14 -3.83
N ASP A 151 -21.16 -29.07 -4.65
CA ASP A 151 -22.24 -29.99 -4.27
C ASP A 151 -21.74 -31.15 -3.40
N GLU A 152 -20.52 -31.61 -3.67
CA GLU A 152 -19.81 -32.62 -2.90
C GLU A 152 -18.31 -32.28 -2.79
N ALA A 153 -17.71 -32.56 -1.65
CA ALA A 153 -16.28 -32.32 -1.42
C ALA A 153 -15.72 -33.16 -0.27
N LEU A 154 -14.44 -33.52 -0.38
CA LEU A 154 -13.63 -33.89 0.78
C LEU A 154 -13.31 -32.59 1.54
N ILE A 155 -13.54 -32.56 2.84
CA ILE A 155 -13.29 -31.38 3.67
C ILE A 155 -12.24 -31.77 4.70
N VAL A 156 -11.15 -31.01 4.77
CA VAL A 156 -10.07 -31.24 5.74
C VAL A 156 -9.79 -29.95 6.49
N VAL A 157 -9.82 -30.03 7.82
CA VAL A 157 -9.45 -28.95 8.72
C VAL A 157 -8.11 -29.29 9.33
N PHE A 158 -7.11 -28.43 9.12
CA PHE A 158 -5.79 -28.50 9.75
C PHE A 158 -5.59 -27.26 10.61
N ASP A 159 -5.51 -27.44 11.92
CA ASP A 159 -5.55 -26.34 12.85
C ASP A 159 -4.51 -26.42 13.96
N GLY A 160 -4.34 -25.32 14.70
CA GLY A 160 -3.60 -25.29 15.96
C GLY A 160 -4.29 -26.18 16.99
N ASN A 161 -5.52 -25.80 17.35
CA ASN A 161 -6.35 -26.52 18.32
C ASN A 161 -7.82 -26.10 18.21
N GLY A 162 -8.72 -27.08 18.20
CA GLY A 162 -10.14 -26.89 18.49
C GLY A 162 -10.47 -27.23 19.95
N ASP A 163 -11.70 -27.71 20.17
CA ASP A 163 -12.16 -28.15 21.50
C ASP A 163 -11.25 -29.25 22.10
N TYR A 164 -10.83 -30.19 21.24
CA TYR A 164 -9.85 -31.25 21.55
C TYR A 164 -9.14 -31.80 20.30
N GLU A 165 -9.53 -31.36 19.10
CA GLU A 165 -9.01 -31.82 17.81
C GLU A 165 -7.94 -30.88 17.28
N CYS A 166 -7.05 -31.37 16.41
CA CYS A 166 -6.13 -30.52 15.64
C CYS A 166 -6.15 -30.83 14.13
N THR A 167 -6.62 -32.02 13.75
CA THR A 167 -6.95 -32.34 12.36
C THR A 167 -8.30 -33.05 12.30
N SER A 168 -9.17 -32.69 11.37
CA SER A 168 -10.45 -33.41 11.18
C SER A 168 -10.82 -33.56 9.70
N ILE A 169 -11.43 -34.70 9.38
CA ILE A 169 -11.77 -35.11 8.01
C ILE A 169 -13.27 -35.28 7.90
N TRP A 170 -13.86 -34.71 6.86
CA TRP A 170 -15.30 -34.74 6.62
C TRP A 170 -15.61 -34.94 5.14
N THR A 171 -16.84 -35.36 4.86
CA THR A 171 -17.43 -35.37 3.52
C THR A 171 -18.61 -34.42 3.51
N GLY A 172 -18.66 -33.53 2.52
CA GLY A 172 -19.83 -32.69 2.24
C GLY A 172 -20.64 -33.24 1.06
N THR A 173 -21.96 -33.15 1.16
CA THR A 173 -22.92 -33.47 0.09
C THR A 173 -24.10 -32.49 0.14
N SER A 174 -25.08 -32.66 -0.75
CA SER A 174 -26.38 -31.98 -0.67
C SER A 174 -27.14 -32.23 0.64
N ASN A 175 -26.83 -33.32 1.35
CA ASN A 175 -27.43 -33.69 2.64
C ASN A 175 -26.64 -33.15 3.85
N GLY A 176 -25.67 -32.27 3.62
CA GLY A 176 -24.82 -31.68 4.66
C GLY A 176 -23.47 -32.35 4.78
N ILE A 177 -22.79 -32.11 5.91
CA ILE A 177 -21.44 -32.62 6.15
C ILE A 177 -21.42 -33.73 7.21
N LYS A 178 -20.51 -34.68 7.06
CA LYS A 178 -20.32 -35.81 7.97
C LYS A 178 -18.85 -35.99 8.33
N LYS A 179 -18.54 -36.08 9.62
CA LYS A 179 -17.19 -36.38 10.11
C LYS A 179 -16.83 -37.82 9.79
N LEU A 180 -15.66 -38.04 9.20
CA LEU A 180 -15.09 -39.35 8.97
C LEU A 180 -14.07 -39.73 10.04
N ALA A 181 -13.19 -38.79 10.40
CA ALA A 181 -12.13 -39.05 11.36
C ALA A 181 -11.56 -37.76 11.96
N SER A 182 -10.77 -37.91 13.02
CA SER A 182 -9.98 -36.83 13.62
C SER A 182 -8.66 -37.33 14.20
N ILE A 183 -7.73 -36.39 14.33
CA ILE A 183 -6.53 -36.49 15.16
C ILE A 183 -6.66 -35.42 16.24
N ASP A 184 -6.54 -35.89 17.47
CA ASP A 184 -6.77 -35.08 18.66
C ASP A 184 -5.46 -34.45 19.13
N LEU A 185 -5.56 -33.46 20.02
CA LEU A 185 -4.41 -32.93 20.72
C LEU A 185 -3.67 -34.09 21.45
N PRO A 186 -2.34 -34.03 21.52
CA PRO A 186 -1.52 -32.86 21.22
C PRO A 186 -0.78 -32.96 19.87
N HIS A 187 -1.28 -33.75 18.92
CA HIS A 187 -0.59 -34.02 17.66
C HIS A 187 -0.84 -32.94 16.60
N SER A 188 -0.74 -31.66 16.96
CA SER A 188 -1.06 -30.54 16.07
C SER A 188 0.06 -30.24 15.07
N LEU A 189 -0.27 -30.25 13.77
CA LEU A 189 0.63 -29.75 12.72
C LEU A 189 0.80 -28.23 12.79
N GLY A 190 -0.22 -27.51 13.28
CA GLY A 190 -0.13 -26.09 13.55
C GLY A 190 0.91 -25.80 14.62
N TRP A 191 0.85 -26.50 15.76
CA TRP A 191 1.84 -26.35 16.83
C TRP A 191 3.25 -26.73 16.38
N PHE A 192 3.41 -27.84 15.64
CA PHE A 192 4.71 -28.20 15.04
C PHE A 192 5.31 -27.05 14.23
N TYR A 193 4.53 -26.45 13.33
CA TYR A 193 5.02 -25.39 12.45
C TYR A 193 5.29 -24.08 13.21
N SER A 194 4.45 -23.75 14.19
CA SER A 194 4.62 -22.61 15.09
C SER A 194 5.85 -22.74 15.98
N THR A 195 6.07 -23.91 16.60
CA THR A 195 7.27 -24.22 17.39
C THR A 195 8.55 -24.04 16.55
N MET A 196 8.57 -24.58 15.32
CA MET A 196 9.71 -24.40 14.42
C MET A 196 9.92 -22.94 14.01
N SER A 197 8.83 -22.19 13.85
CA SER A 197 8.89 -20.75 13.59
C SER A 197 9.51 -19.98 14.76
N ASN A 198 9.15 -20.35 16.00
CA ASN A 198 9.74 -19.80 17.22
C ASN A 198 11.23 -20.14 17.33
N PHE A 199 11.61 -21.40 17.08
CA PHE A 199 13.02 -21.85 17.09
C PHE A 199 13.90 -21.06 16.09
N LEU A 200 13.34 -20.73 14.92
CA LEU A 200 13.98 -19.88 13.90
C LEU A 200 14.00 -18.38 14.25
N GLY A 201 13.56 -18.00 15.45
CA GLY A 201 13.61 -16.64 15.98
C GLY A 201 12.51 -15.73 15.43
N PHE A 202 11.38 -16.31 15.01
CA PHE A 202 10.19 -15.56 14.60
C PHE A 202 9.09 -15.65 15.65
N TYR A 203 8.27 -14.61 15.73
CA TYR A 203 7.12 -14.58 16.64
C TYR A 203 6.03 -15.54 16.16
N GLN A 204 5.52 -16.38 17.05
CA GLN A 204 4.43 -17.33 16.78
C GLN A 204 3.17 -16.62 16.27
N GLY A 205 2.42 -17.26 15.37
CA GLY A 205 1.29 -16.70 14.63
C GLY A 205 1.62 -15.61 13.60
N ALA A 206 2.84 -15.08 13.60
CA ALA A 206 3.34 -14.13 12.59
C ALA A 206 4.56 -14.65 11.80
N GLY A 207 5.15 -15.76 12.25
CA GLY A 207 6.42 -16.31 11.80
C GLY A 207 6.25 -17.44 10.80
N GLU A 208 5.11 -18.09 10.79
CA GLU A 208 4.81 -19.24 9.94
C GLU A 208 4.88 -18.84 8.45
N PRO A 209 4.31 -17.70 8.00
CA PRO A 209 4.50 -17.25 6.62
C PRO A 209 5.96 -16.86 6.29
N LYS A 210 6.78 -16.56 7.31
CA LYS A 210 8.21 -16.28 7.13
C LYS A 210 8.98 -17.57 6.90
N VAL A 211 8.74 -18.62 7.69
CA VAL A 211 9.35 -19.94 7.50
C VAL A 211 8.98 -20.51 6.13
N MET A 212 7.72 -20.37 5.72
CA MET A 212 7.27 -20.78 4.39
C MET A 212 8.06 -20.11 3.26
N GLY A 213 8.29 -18.79 3.33
CA GLY A 213 9.13 -18.08 2.34
C GLY A 213 10.61 -18.44 2.46
N LEU A 214 11.10 -18.60 3.68
CA LEU A 214 12.48 -18.95 3.99
C LEU A 214 12.88 -20.31 3.41
N ALA A 215 11.93 -21.26 3.39
CA ALA A 215 12.13 -22.62 2.90
C ALA A 215 12.68 -22.69 1.48
N ALA A 216 12.36 -21.73 0.60
CA ALA A 216 12.86 -21.78 -0.77
C ALA A 216 14.37 -21.48 -0.92
N TYR A 217 15.00 -20.94 0.12
CA TYR A 217 16.45 -20.69 0.17
C TYR A 217 17.24 -21.88 0.73
N GLY A 218 16.55 -22.90 1.25
CA GLY A 218 17.17 -24.08 1.82
C GLY A 218 17.41 -25.19 0.82
N GLU A 219 18.39 -26.01 1.11
CA GLU A 219 18.69 -27.26 0.42
C GLU A 219 18.03 -28.43 1.17
N ASN A 220 17.65 -29.47 0.43
CA ASN A 220 17.18 -30.70 1.05
C ASN A 220 18.39 -31.44 1.62
N THR A 221 18.45 -31.58 2.95
CA THR A 221 19.50 -32.36 3.62
C THR A 221 18.90 -33.56 4.31
N GLU A 222 19.56 -34.72 4.21
CA GLU A 222 19.17 -35.93 4.93
C GLU A 222 19.14 -35.69 6.44
N PHE A 223 20.10 -34.91 6.96
CA PHE A 223 20.19 -34.59 8.38
C PHE A 223 18.90 -33.98 8.94
N TYR A 224 18.39 -32.88 8.37
CA TYR A 224 17.18 -32.23 8.89
C TYR A 224 15.91 -33.01 8.51
N ALA A 225 15.88 -33.70 7.37
CA ALA A 225 14.78 -34.59 7.02
C ALA A 225 14.61 -35.72 8.07
N ASP A 226 15.70 -36.37 8.46
CA ASP A 226 15.71 -37.39 9.52
C ASP A 226 15.26 -36.82 10.87
N LYS A 227 15.65 -35.58 11.19
CA LYS A 227 15.19 -34.92 12.43
C LYS A 227 13.70 -34.66 12.40
N MET A 228 13.16 -34.18 11.27
CA MET A 228 11.73 -33.96 11.15
C MET A 228 10.93 -35.28 11.20
N ALA A 229 11.48 -36.38 10.68
CA ALA A 229 10.86 -37.70 10.79
C ALA A 229 10.79 -38.24 12.24
N ASN A 230 11.70 -37.80 13.13
CA ASN A 230 11.60 -38.09 14.57
C ASN A 230 10.49 -37.28 15.25
N ILE A 231 10.14 -36.10 14.72
CA ILE A 231 9.11 -35.23 15.29
C ILE A 231 7.72 -35.59 14.73
N ILE A 232 7.60 -35.75 13.42
CA ILE A 232 6.35 -36.13 12.75
C ILE A 232 6.44 -37.59 12.32
N ILE A 233 5.86 -38.45 13.15
CA ILE A 233 5.86 -39.89 12.96
C ILE A 233 4.61 -40.25 12.16
N SER A 234 4.80 -40.67 10.91
CA SER A 234 3.73 -41.16 10.03
C SER A 234 4.10 -42.52 9.45
N GLU A 235 3.13 -43.43 9.37
CA GLU A 235 3.29 -44.73 8.70
C GLU A 235 2.88 -44.60 7.23
N ASP A 236 3.60 -45.24 6.30
CA ASP A 236 3.40 -45.02 4.86
C ASP A 236 2.03 -45.45 4.33
N SER A 237 1.38 -46.42 4.96
CA SER A 237 0.04 -46.91 4.58
C SER A 237 -1.09 -46.28 5.40
N SER A 238 -0.79 -45.29 6.23
CA SER A 238 -1.74 -44.68 7.17
C SER A 238 -1.88 -43.18 6.91
N TRP A 239 -3.11 -42.67 7.04
CA TRP A 239 -3.35 -41.24 7.14
C TRP A 239 -3.00 -40.69 8.54
N ARG A 240 -2.83 -41.56 9.53
CA ARG A 240 -2.55 -41.12 10.90
C ARG A 240 -1.10 -40.67 11.01
N TYR A 241 -0.91 -39.59 11.75
CA TYR A 241 0.40 -39.12 12.17
C TYR A 241 0.38 -38.85 13.68
N LYS A 242 1.58 -38.84 14.28
CA LYS A 242 1.81 -38.39 15.65
C LYS A 242 2.88 -37.31 15.63
N VAL A 243 2.70 -36.32 16.48
CA VAL A 243 3.76 -35.37 16.82
C VAL A 243 4.42 -35.85 18.11
N ASP A 244 5.73 -36.02 18.08
CA ASP A 244 6.53 -36.27 19.28
C ASP A 244 6.67 -34.96 20.06
N HIS A 245 5.91 -34.91 21.15
CA HIS A 245 5.73 -33.75 22.00
C HIS A 245 6.89 -33.53 22.97
N HIS A 246 7.78 -34.51 23.12
CA HIS A 246 9.00 -34.36 23.90
C HIS A 246 9.87 -33.20 23.40
N TYR A 247 9.76 -32.85 22.11
CA TYR A 247 10.46 -31.71 21.52
C TYR A 247 9.70 -30.37 21.61
N LEU A 248 8.43 -30.39 22.01
CA LEU A 248 7.56 -29.22 21.98
C LEU A 248 7.19 -28.73 23.39
N PHE A 249 6.68 -29.59 24.28
CA PHE A 249 6.16 -29.16 25.59
C PHE A 249 6.28 -30.18 26.74
N SER A 250 7.02 -31.29 26.54
CA SER A 250 7.30 -32.27 27.61
C SER A 250 8.80 -32.41 27.86
N GLY A 251 9.35 -31.45 28.60
CA GLY A 251 10.78 -31.36 28.94
C GLY A 251 11.15 -30.05 29.64
N GLU A 252 12.44 -29.73 29.68
CA GLU A 252 12.93 -28.44 30.17
C GLU A 252 12.81 -27.36 29.09
N HIS A 253 12.45 -26.13 29.49
CA HIS A 253 12.16 -24.99 28.61
C HIS A 253 13.13 -23.82 28.85
N ASN A 254 14.45 -24.08 28.85
CA ASN A 254 15.43 -23.05 29.23
C ASN A 254 15.60 -21.97 28.14
N PHE A 255 15.21 -22.26 26.89
CA PHE A 255 15.35 -21.32 25.76
C PHE A 255 14.05 -20.65 25.31
N SER A 256 12.89 -21.30 25.48
CA SER A 256 11.58 -20.83 25.02
C SER A 256 10.44 -21.59 25.71
N SER A 257 9.28 -20.95 25.88
CA SER A 257 8.02 -21.60 26.27
C SER A 257 7.47 -22.54 25.19
N GLU A 258 7.90 -22.38 23.92
CA GLU A 258 7.27 -23.03 22.77
C GLU A 258 7.95 -24.34 22.31
N PHE A 259 9.11 -24.65 22.90
CA PHE A 259 9.86 -25.88 22.63
C PHE A 259 10.78 -26.24 23.79
N THR A 260 11.13 -27.50 23.86
CA THR A 260 12.02 -28.03 24.90
C THR A 260 13.49 -27.97 24.49
N ASP A 261 14.38 -28.07 25.47
CA ASP A 261 15.83 -28.17 25.29
C ASP A 261 16.24 -29.40 24.45
N GLU A 262 15.40 -30.44 24.44
CA GLU A 262 15.60 -31.63 23.62
C GLU A 262 15.46 -31.35 22.13
N LEU A 263 14.67 -30.35 21.73
CA LEU A 263 14.65 -29.88 20.33
C LEU A 263 16.01 -29.30 19.93
N CYS A 264 16.63 -28.52 20.81
CA CYS A 264 17.97 -27.96 20.58
C CYS A 264 19.01 -29.08 20.41
N SER A 265 18.93 -30.09 21.27
CA SER A 265 19.79 -31.27 21.23
C SER A 265 19.58 -32.11 19.96
N LEU A 266 18.33 -32.29 19.53
CA LEU A 266 17.96 -33.01 18.32
C LEU A 266 18.52 -32.32 17.07
N LEU A 267 18.29 -31.01 16.95
CA LEU A 267 18.69 -30.21 15.79
C LEU A 267 20.19 -29.91 15.77
N LYS A 268 20.89 -30.09 16.90
CA LYS A 268 22.30 -29.69 17.08
C LYS A 268 22.55 -28.23 16.69
N LEU A 269 21.54 -27.40 16.90
CA LEU A 269 21.50 -25.99 16.52
C LEU A 269 20.99 -25.19 17.73
N LYS A 270 21.53 -23.99 17.93
CA LYS A 270 21.01 -23.09 18.95
C LYS A 270 19.78 -22.37 18.41
N PRO A 271 18.73 -22.16 19.22
CA PRO A 271 17.61 -21.32 18.85
C PRO A 271 18.10 -19.93 18.41
N ARG A 272 17.56 -19.45 17.30
CA ARG A 272 17.99 -18.19 16.71
C ARG A 272 17.36 -17.02 17.45
N LYS A 273 18.13 -15.99 17.84
CA LYS A 273 17.53 -14.72 18.26
C LYS A 273 17.09 -13.91 17.05
N SER A 274 16.01 -13.13 17.19
CA SER A 274 15.48 -12.32 16.08
C SER A 274 16.50 -11.35 15.48
N THR A 275 17.51 -10.93 16.26
CA THR A 275 18.63 -10.06 15.86
C THR A 275 19.77 -10.79 15.14
N ASP A 276 19.85 -12.11 15.26
CA ASP A 276 20.97 -12.88 14.71
C ASP A 276 20.79 -13.06 13.20
N PRO A 277 21.88 -13.06 12.41
CA PRO A 277 21.79 -13.32 10.98
C PRO A 277 21.25 -14.73 10.72
N LEU A 278 20.53 -14.89 9.61
CA LEU A 278 20.15 -16.21 9.09
C LEU A 278 21.38 -16.89 8.50
N THR A 279 21.43 -18.22 8.61
CA THR A 279 22.54 -19.07 8.15
C THR A 279 21.98 -20.14 7.23
N GLN A 280 22.85 -20.86 6.50
CA GLN A 280 22.39 -21.96 5.64
C GLN A 280 21.67 -23.06 6.44
N ASP A 281 22.09 -23.34 7.68
CA ASP A 281 21.39 -24.25 8.57
C ASP A 281 19.94 -23.82 8.85
N HIS A 282 19.71 -22.53 9.09
CA HIS A 282 18.35 -22.01 9.27
C HIS A 282 17.50 -22.18 8.00
N PHE A 283 18.07 -21.98 6.81
CA PHE A 283 17.38 -22.19 5.54
C PHE A 283 17.06 -23.67 5.31
N ASN A 284 18.02 -24.57 5.55
CA ASN A 284 17.85 -26.02 5.38
C ASN A 284 16.83 -26.60 6.38
N LEU A 285 16.82 -26.08 7.62
CA LEU A 285 15.79 -26.40 8.61
C LEU A 285 14.41 -25.95 8.13
N ALA A 286 14.27 -24.68 7.69
CA ALA A 286 12.99 -24.17 7.17
C ALA A 286 12.49 -24.98 5.96
N LYS A 287 13.38 -25.39 5.06
CA LYS A 287 13.07 -26.28 3.93
C LYS A 287 12.51 -27.62 4.42
N SER A 288 13.17 -28.24 5.39
CA SER A 288 12.78 -29.55 5.92
C SER A 288 11.44 -29.48 6.69
N VAL A 289 11.21 -28.41 7.45
CA VAL A 289 9.93 -28.16 8.14
C VAL A 289 8.79 -28.03 7.13
N GLN A 290 8.98 -27.21 6.08
CA GLN A 290 7.98 -27.01 5.03
C GLN A 290 7.71 -28.29 4.25
N ASN A 291 8.74 -29.04 3.85
CA ASN A 291 8.58 -30.33 3.17
C ASN A 291 7.83 -31.34 4.06
N THR A 292 8.11 -31.37 5.35
CA THR A 292 7.46 -32.30 6.29
C THR A 292 5.96 -32.03 6.40
N LEU A 293 5.57 -30.76 6.46
CA LEU A 293 4.15 -30.37 6.42
C LEU A 293 3.50 -30.80 5.09
N GLU A 294 4.14 -30.50 3.96
CA GLU A 294 3.64 -30.86 2.62
C GLU A 294 3.45 -32.37 2.46
N ILE A 295 4.45 -33.17 2.83
CA ILE A 295 4.41 -34.63 2.71
C ILE A 295 3.31 -35.21 3.61
N THR A 296 3.24 -34.76 4.87
CA THR A 296 2.27 -35.28 5.84
C THR A 296 0.83 -34.96 5.42
N THR A 297 0.56 -33.71 5.04
CA THR A 297 -0.78 -33.30 4.62
C THR A 297 -1.19 -33.92 3.29
N LYS A 298 -0.25 -34.08 2.36
CA LYS A 298 -0.47 -34.83 1.11
C LYS A 298 -0.84 -36.29 1.39
N LYS A 299 -0.11 -36.99 2.25
CA LYS A 299 -0.43 -38.38 2.65
C LYS A 299 -1.86 -38.50 3.19
N ILE A 300 -2.25 -37.61 4.11
CA ILE A 300 -3.60 -37.59 4.70
C ILE A 300 -4.66 -37.39 3.62
N ILE A 301 -4.49 -36.37 2.78
CA ILE A 301 -5.48 -35.99 1.78
C ILE A 301 -5.57 -37.04 0.67
N GLU A 302 -4.45 -37.58 0.18
CA GLU A 302 -4.46 -38.61 -0.85
C GLU A 302 -5.11 -39.90 -0.34
N TYR A 303 -4.88 -40.29 0.92
CA TYR A 303 -5.57 -41.42 1.53
C TYR A 303 -7.08 -41.22 1.49
N TRP A 304 -7.58 -40.11 2.02
CA TRP A 304 -9.03 -39.86 2.07
C TRP A 304 -9.65 -39.58 0.71
N GLN A 305 -8.89 -39.04 -0.24
CA GLN A 305 -9.31 -38.92 -1.63
C GLN A 305 -9.53 -40.30 -2.25
N ILE A 306 -8.65 -41.27 -2.00
CA ILE A 306 -8.80 -42.65 -2.47
C ILE A 306 -10.00 -43.32 -1.80
N GLU A 307 -10.13 -43.20 -0.47
CA GLU A 307 -11.22 -43.83 0.29
C GLU A 307 -12.60 -43.29 -0.07
N THR A 308 -12.71 -41.99 -0.37
CA THR A 308 -14.00 -41.34 -0.66
C THR A 308 -14.29 -41.23 -2.16
N GLY A 309 -13.27 -41.24 -3.02
CA GLY A 309 -13.39 -40.97 -4.46
C GLY A 309 -13.69 -39.51 -4.82
N LEU A 310 -13.80 -38.60 -3.85
CA LEU A 310 -14.19 -37.21 -4.07
C LEU A 310 -13.09 -36.42 -4.78
N ARG A 311 -13.49 -35.57 -5.73
CA ARG A 311 -12.56 -34.78 -6.57
C ARG A 311 -12.62 -33.28 -6.32
N ASN A 312 -13.49 -32.78 -5.44
CA ASN A 312 -13.40 -31.41 -4.93
C ASN A 312 -12.84 -31.43 -3.50
N LEU A 313 -11.97 -30.48 -3.18
CA LEU A 313 -11.33 -30.37 -1.86
C LEU A 313 -11.67 -29.02 -1.20
N CYS A 314 -12.16 -29.07 0.02
CA CYS A 314 -12.32 -27.91 0.89
C CYS A 314 -11.25 -27.97 2.00
N LEU A 315 -10.48 -26.89 2.18
CA LEU A 315 -9.50 -26.77 3.27
C LEU A 315 -9.87 -25.61 4.19
N ASN A 316 -9.68 -25.81 5.49
CA ASN A 316 -9.80 -24.74 6.49
C ASN A 316 -8.88 -24.97 7.70
N GLY A 317 -8.87 -24.03 8.64
CA GLY A 317 -7.99 -24.01 9.81
C GLY A 317 -6.69 -23.26 9.51
N GLY A 318 -5.99 -22.80 10.55
CA GLY A 318 -4.85 -21.88 10.39
C GLY A 318 -3.73 -22.40 9.48
N VAL A 319 -3.53 -23.72 9.42
CA VAL A 319 -2.52 -24.35 8.54
C VAL A 319 -2.91 -24.24 7.06
N ALA A 320 -4.20 -24.15 6.74
CA ALA A 320 -4.69 -23.99 5.36
C ALA A 320 -4.31 -22.62 4.74
N LEU A 321 -3.76 -21.67 5.52
CA LEU A 321 -3.13 -20.46 5.00
C LEU A 321 -1.75 -20.70 4.35
N ASN A 322 -1.19 -21.93 4.47
CA ASN A 322 0.03 -22.35 3.81
C ASN A 322 -0.23 -22.60 2.31
N CYS A 323 -0.08 -21.54 1.51
CA CYS A 323 -0.32 -21.60 0.07
C CYS A 323 0.59 -22.58 -0.68
N LYS A 324 1.79 -22.85 -0.16
CA LYS A 324 2.74 -23.74 -0.79
C LYS A 324 2.27 -25.19 -0.66
N MET A 325 1.84 -25.58 0.54
CA MET A 325 1.13 -26.84 0.78
C MET A 325 -0.08 -27.00 -0.14
N ASN A 326 -0.95 -26.00 -0.20
CA ASN A 326 -2.15 -26.05 -1.05
C ASN A 326 -1.79 -26.22 -2.54
N GLY A 327 -0.72 -25.56 -2.99
CA GLY A 327 -0.20 -25.69 -4.36
C GLY A 327 0.33 -27.08 -4.69
N GLU A 328 1.04 -27.72 -3.76
CA GLU A 328 1.51 -29.11 -3.94
C GLU A 328 0.35 -30.12 -3.92
N LEU A 329 -0.72 -29.85 -3.17
CA LEU A 329 -1.96 -30.66 -3.21
C LEU A 329 -2.66 -30.55 -4.56
N TRP A 330 -2.77 -29.35 -5.13
CA TRP A 330 -3.30 -29.16 -6.48
C TRP A 330 -2.49 -29.92 -7.54
N LYS A 331 -1.15 -29.83 -7.46
CA LYS A 331 -0.21 -30.46 -8.40
C LYS A 331 -0.33 -32.00 -8.47
N THR A 332 -0.95 -32.63 -7.48
CA THR A 332 -1.20 -34.08 -7.50
C THR A 332 -2.13 -34.52 -8.66
N GLY A 333 -2.94 -33.61 -9.20
CA GLY A 333 -3.94 -33.92 -10.23
C GLY A 333 -5.11 -34.78 -9.73
N LYS A 334 -5.24 -34.94 -8.40
CA LYS A 334 -6.28 -35.75 -7.73
C LYS A 334 -7.60 -34.99 -7.55
N PHE A 335 -7.57 -33.67 -7.66
CA PHE A 335 -8.71 -32.79 -7.45
C PHE A 335 -8.96 -31.93 -8.70
N ASP A 336 -10.22 -31.69 -8.99
CA ASP A 336 -10.67 -30.81 -10.07
C ASP A 336 -10.79 -29.36 -9.60
N ARG A 337 -11.12 -29.16 -8.31
CA ARG A 337 -11.25 -27.84 -7.68
C ARG A 337 -10.82 -27.90 -6.22
N ILE A 338 -10.24 -26.80 -5.76
CA ILE A 338 -9.88 -26.59 -4.35
C ILE A 338 -10.51 -25.28 -3.88
N TYR A 339 -11.22 -25.31 -2.76
CA TYR A 339 -11.74 -24.13 -2.10
C TYR A 339 -11.09 -23.98 -0.71
N ILE A 340 -10.62 -22.77 -0.42
CA ILE A 340 -10.12 -22.37 0.90
C ILE A 340 -10.80 -21.06 1.25
N LEU A 341 -11.43 -20.98 2.41
CA LEU A 341 -12.01 -19.72 2.90
C LEU A 341 -10.89 -18.64 2.99
N PRO A 342 -11.10 -17.40 2.52
CA PRO A 342 -10.01 -16.40 2.53
C PRO A 342 -9.45 -16.15 3.93
N ALA A 343 -10.33 -16.12 4.94
CA ALA A 343 -10.00 -16.05 6.36
C ALA A 343 -9.96 -17.46 6.99
N ALA A 344 -9.10 -18.36 6.50
CA ALA A 344 -9.08 -19.76 6.96
C ALA A 344 -8.61 -19.96 8.42
N SER A 345 -8.00 -18.95 9.03
CA SER A 345 -7.69 -18.96 10.47
C SER A 345 -8.95 -18.78 11.32
N ASP A 346 -8.78 -18.66 12.64
CA ASP A 346 -9.88 -18.47 13.58
C ASP A 346 -10.69 -17.20 13.33
N ALA A 347 -10.12 -16.21 12.64
CA ALA A 347 -10.87 -15.07 12.13
C ALA A 347 -12.13 -15.51 11.34
N GLY A 348 -12.05 -16.55 10.51
CA GLY A 348 -13.18 -17.04 9.71
C GLY A 348 -14.21 -17.86 10.49
N GLN A 349 -13.95 -18.18 11.75
CA GLN A 349 -14.85 -19.01 12.55
C GLN A 349 -16.21 -18.36 12.82
N SER A 350 -16.27 -17.03 12.82
CA SER A 350 -17.56 -16.31 12.89
C SER A 350 -18.47 -16.69 11.72
N VAL A 351 -17.93 -16.81 10.50
CA VAL A 351 -18.66 -17.24 9.30
C VAL A 351 -19.00 -18.72 9.37
N GLY A 352 -18.04 -19.55 9.78
CA GLY A 352 -18.24 -21.00 9.95
C GLY A 352 -19.35 -21.34 10.94
N ALA A 353 -19.43 -20.59 12.05
CA ALA A 353 -20.48 -20.73 13.05
C ALA A 353 -21.86 -20.36 12.46
N ILE A 354 -21.98 -19.26 11.73
CA ILE A 354 -23.23 -18.92 11.02
C ILE A 354 -23.64 -20.04 10.07
N ALA A 355 -22.72 -20.51 9.22
CA ALA A 355 -22.97 -21.55 8.24
C ALA A 355 -23.50 -22.84 8.89
N SER A 356 -22.96 -23.20 10.06
CA SER A 356 -23.43 -24.36 10.82
C SER A 356 -24.87 -24.20 11.31
N ILE A 357 -25.24 -23.04 11.87
CA ILE A 357 -26.59 -22.80 12.40
C ILE A 357 -27.62 -22.76 11.27
N LEU A 358 -27.29 -22.10 10.16
CA LEU A 358 -28.12 -22.09 8.95
C LEU A 358 -28.43 -23.51 8.47
N TRP A 359 -27.41 -24.36 8.44
CA TRP A 359 -27.58 -25.74 8.01
C TRP A 359 -28.35 -26.56 9.05
N ASP A 360 -27.97 -26.51 10.32
CA ASP A 360 -28.50 -27.39 11.34
C ASP A 360 -29.96 -27.08 11.68
N LYS A 361 -30.29 -25.80 11.83
CA LYS A 361 -31.63 -25.34 12.24
C LYS A 361 -32.56 -25.11 11.05
N TYR A 362 -32.03 -24.66 9.91
CA TYR A 362 -32.86 -24.21 8.79
C TYR A 362 -32.64 -24.97 7.48
N LYS A 363 -31.64 -25.86 7.40
CA LYS A 363 -31.26 -26.60 6.19
C LYS A 363 -31.01 -25.69 4.98
N LYS A 364 -30.44 -24.51 5.24
CA LYS A 364 -30.06 -23.53 4.22
C LYS A 364 -28.54 -23.48 4.08
N LYS A 365 -28.06 -23.33 2.84
CA LYS A 365 -26.64 -23.02 2.56
C LYS A 365 -26.48 -21.50 2.48
N LEU A 366 -25.26 -21.03 2.77
CA LEU A 366 -24.87 -19.66 2.44
C LEU A 366 -24.75 -19.52 0.93
N THR A 367 -24.92 -18.29 0.47
CA THR A 367 -24.39 -17.87 -0.84
C THR A 367 -22.88 -18.02 -0.80
N HIS A 368 -22.31 -18.63 -1.83
CA HIS A 368 -20.88 -18.92 -1.86
C HIS A 368 -20.06 -17.61 -1.82
N ILE A 369 -18.95 -17.63 -1.07
CA ILE A 369 -18.05 -16.49 -0.96
C ILE A 369 -17.02 -16.60 -2.09
N ASN A 370 -17.28 -15.88 -3.19
CA ASN A 370 -16.39 -15.77 -4.34
C ASN A 370 -15.58 -14.46 -4.38
N ASP A 371 -15.92 -13.48 -3.54
CA ASP A 371 -15.20 -12.24 -3.31
C ASP A 371 -15.02 -12.04 -1.80
N ALA A 372 -13.82 -11.62 -1.40
CA ALA A 372 -13.45 -11.38 -0.02
C ALA A 372 -13.85 -9.97 0.48
N ALA A 373 -14.31 -9.08 -0.38
CA ALA A 373 -14.61 -7.68 -0.07
C ALA A 373 -15.89 -7.51 0.80
N LEU A 374 -15.78 -7.84 2.09
CA LEU A 374 -16.89 -7.89 3.07
C LEU A 374 -16.73 -6.93 4.25
N GLY A 375 -15.63 -6.18 4.32
CA GLY A 375 -15.37 -5.20 5.37
C GLY A 375 -15.90 -3.79 5.05
N PRO A 376 -15.45 -2.76 5.79
CA PRO A 376 -15.88 -1.38 5.59
C PRO A 376 -15.46 -0.80 4.24
N GLU A 377 -16.30 0.08 3.70
CA GLU A 377 -16.01 0.96 2.56
C GLU A 377 -16.21 2.43 2.95
N PHE A 378 -15.67 3.33 2.13
CA PHE A 378 -15.73 4.77 2.36
C PHE A 378 -16.13 5.45 1.06
N SER A 379 -17.05 6.40 1.17
CA SER A 379 -17.49 7.24 0.05
C SER A 379 -16.41 8.21 -0.39
N ASP A 380 -16.51 8.72 -1.62
CA ASP A 380 -15.62 9.78 -2.11
C ASP A 380 -15.74 11.04 -1.22
N GLU A 381 -16.93 11.33 -0.69
CA GLU A 381 -17.17 12.47 0.21
C GLU A 381 -16.42 12.32 1.54
N GLU A 382 -16.43 11.13 2.14
CA GLU A 382 -15.66 10.84 3.36
C GLU A 382 -14.16 10.90 3.09
N ILE A 383 -13.71 10.33 1.97
CA ILE A 383 -12.29 10.34 1.56
C ILE A 383 -11.80 11.78 1.34
N GLU A 384 -12.57 12.60 0.62
CA GLU A 384 -12.19 13.97 0.29
C GLU A 384 -12.02 14.83 1.54
N GLN A 385 -12.89 14.68 2.55
CA GLN A 385 -12.75 15.39 3.83
C GLN A 385 -11.44 15.07 4.55
N VAL A 386 -10.94 13.84 4.45
CA VAL A 386 -9.65 13.46 5.04
C VAL A 386 -8.50 13.99 4.19
N LEU A 387 -8.62 13.95 2.86
CA LEU A 387 -7.63 14.50 1.94
C LEU A 387 -7.45 16.02 2.12
N GLU A 388 -8.54 16.78 2.23
CA GLU A 388 -8.50 18.21 2.51
C GLU A 388 -7.72 18.53 3.80
N LYS A 389 -7.97 17.76 4.87
CA LYS A 389 -7.27 17.90 6.15
C LYS A 389 -5.80 17.47 6.08
N SER A 390 -5.48 16.52 5.21
CA SER A 390 -4.13 15.99 5.06
C SER A 390 -3.15 17.01 4.46
N GLY A 391 -3.66 17.95 3.66
CA GLY A 391 -2.86 18.92 2.92
C GLY A 391 -1.99 18.28 1.83
N TYR A 392 -2.29 17.07 1.36
CA TYR A 392 -1.66 16.52 0.15
C TYR A 392 -2.35 17.04 -1.10
N PHE A 393 -1.58 17.20 -2.19
CA PHE A 393 -2.17 17.48 -3.49
C PHE A 393 -2.84 16.22 -4.04
N TYR A 394 -4.10 16.36 -4.46
CA TYR A 394 -4.88 15.28 -5.05
C TYR A 394 -5.70 15.78 -6.24
N THR A 395 -5.99 14.88 -7.18
CA THR A 395 -6.88 15.11 -8.33
C THR A 395 -7.97 14.07 -8.35
N LYS A 396 -9.21 14.48 -8.67
CA LYS A 396 -10.35 13.57 -8.86
C LYS A 396 -10.38 13.07 -10.30
N HIS A 397 -10.55 11.77 -10.49
CA HIS A 397 -10.55 11.11 -11.79
C HIS A 397 -11.83 10.29 -11.99
N THR A 398 -12.43 10.39 -13.17
CA THR A 398 -13.55 9.53 -13.57
C THR A 398 -13.11 8.10 -13.87
N ASN A 399 -11.85 7.90 -14.23
CA ASN A 399 -11.25 6.59 -14.50
C ASN A 399 -9.89 6.47 -13.79
N ILE A 400 -9.94 6.22 -12.48
CA ILE A 400 -8.74 6.07 -11.64
C ILE A 400 -7.85 4.90 -12.12
N ALA A 401 -8.44 3.86 -12.72
CA ALA A 401 -7.72 2.70 -13.24
C ALA A 401 -6.69 3.07 -14.32
N THR A 402 -7.01 4.02 -15.20
CA THR A 402 -6.07 4.48 -16.25
C THR A 402 -4.89 5.23 -15.65
N THR A 403 -5.16 6.17 -14.73
CA THR A 403 -4.12 6.96 -14.05
C THR A 403 -3.16 6.05 -13.27
N VAL A 404 -3.69 5.05 -12.56
CA VAL A 404 -2.86 4.09 -11.83
C VAL A 404 -2.06 3.20 -12.77
N ALA A 405 -2.66 2.67 -13.84
CA ALA A 405 -1.95 1.84 -14.81
C ALA A 405 -0.76 2.59 -15.45
N GLU A 406 -0.94 3.86 -15.81
CA GLU A 406 0.14 4.71 -16.31
C GLU A 406 1.23 4.98 -15.28
N ALA A 407 0.85 5.20 -14.01
CA ALA A 407 1.80 5.39 -12.91
C ALA A 407 2.66 4.14 -12.68
N LEU A 408 2.03 2.96 -12.65
CA LEU A 408 2.70 1.66 -12.53
C LEU A 408 3.65 1.42 -13.70
N ALA A 409 3.22 1.70 -14.94
CA ALA A 409 4.05 1.56 -16.13
C ALA A 409 5.27 2.49 -16.13
N LYS A 410 5.22 3.61 -15.40
CA LYS A 410 6.35 4.54 -15.15
C LYS A 410 7.21 4.12 -13.96
N GLY A 411 6.99 2.96 -13.35
CA GLY A 411 7.77 2.43 -12.23
C GLY A 411 7.42 3.02 -10.86
N GLN A 412 6.25 3.66 -10.73
CA GLN A 412 5.75 4.09 -9.42
C GLN A 412 5.21 2.91 -8.62
N VAL A 413 5.37 2.99 -7.30
CA VAL A 413 4.70 2.13 -6.33
C VAL A 413 3.51 2.89 -5.76
N VAL A 414 2.32 2.37 -6.01
CA VAL A 414 1.04 3.05 -5.78
C VAL A 414 0.30 2.38 -4.62
N GLY A 415 -0.08 3.14 -3.60
CA GLY A 415 -1.07 2.69 -2.63
C GLY A 415 -2.45 2.64 -3.28
N TRP A 416 -3.20 1.56 -3.12
CA TRP A 416 -4.50 1.33 -3.74
C TRP A 416 -5.54 1.05 -2.66
N PHE A 417 -6.47 1.99 -2.50
CA PHE A 417 -7.55 1.94 -1.52
C PHE A 417 -8.89 2.08 -2.24
N GLN A 418 -9.60 0.98 -2.42
CA GLN A 418 -10.85 0.92 -3.19
C GLN A 418 -11.89 0.02 -2.53
N GLY A 419 -13.15 0.44 -2.57
CA GLY A 419 -14.30 -0.36 -2.14
C GLY A 419 -14.19 -0.93 -0.72
N ARG A 420 -14.87 -2.05 -0.51
CA ARG A 420 -14.91 -2.77 0.76
C ARG A 420 -13.57 -3.44 1.07
N LEU A 421 -13.14 -3.36 2.33
CA LEU A 421 -11.97 -4.06 2.84
C LEU A 421 -12.10 -5.57 2.64
N GLU A 422 -11.01 -6.24 2.24
CA GLU A 422 -11.00 -7.69 2.05
C GLU A 422 -10.89 -8.47 3.37
N MET A 423 -11.56 -9.63 3.45
CA MET A 423 -11.50 -10.53 4.59
C MET A 423 -10.21 -11.35 4.62
N GLY A 424 -9.68 -11.60 5.81
CA GLY A 424 -8.50 -12.42 6.02
C GLY A 424 -7.17 -11.67 5.84
N PRO A 425 -6.04 -12.40 5.84
CA PRO A 425 -4.71 -11.79 6.00
C PRO A 425 -4.08 -11.27 4.70
N ARG A 426 -4.75 -11.42 3.55
CA ARG A 426 -4.20 -11.08 2.23
C ARG A 426 -4.88 -9.83 1.69
N ALA A 427 -4.11 -8.92 1.10
CA ALA A 427 -4.71 -7.90 0.25
C ALA A 427 -4.99 -8.47 -1.13
N LEU A 428 -6.20 -8.22 -1.61
CA LEU A 428 -6.81 -8.83 -2.78
C LEU A 428 -7.37 -7.74 -3.70
N GLY A 429 -6.65 -6.63 -3.84
CA GLY A 429 -7.05 -5.54 -4.73
C GLY A 429 -8.02 -4.52 -4.11
N CYS A 430 -8.23 -4.51 -2.79
CA CYS A 430 -9.03 -3.48 -2.11
C CYS A 430 -8.18 -2.58 -1.22
N ARG A 431 -7.22 -3.14 -0.46
CA ARG A 431 -6.21 -2.39 0.32
C ARG A 431 -4.80 -2.88 0.00
N SER A 432 -4.31 -2.48 -1.17
CA SER A 432 -3.10 -3.04 -1.79
C SER A 432 -2.00 -1.99 -2.00
N ILE A 433 -0.74 -2.43 -2.03
CA ILE A 433 0.38 -1.69 -2.61
C ILE A 433 0.71 -2.36 -3.93
N LEU A 434 0.67 -1.57 -5.01
CA LEU A 434 0.81 -2.03 -6.38
C LEU A 434 2.13 -1.57 -6.99
N ALA A 435 2.74 -2.40 -7.83
CA ALA A 435 3.94 -2.04 -8.59
C ALA A 435 4.02 -2.84 -9.91
N ASP A 436 4.96 -2.45 -10.77
CA ASP A 436 5.30 -3.23 -11.97
C ASP A 436 5.87 -4.61 -11.58
N PRO A 437 5.33 -5.74 -12.10
CA PRO A 437 5.77 -7.07 -11.72
C PRO A 437 7.09 -7.50 -12.38
N ARG A 438 7.60 -6.76 -13.36
CA ARG A 438 8.83 -7.09 -14.08
C ARG A 438 10.09 -6.73 -13.32
N ASP A 439 9.99 -5.82 -12.35
CA ASP A 439 11.16 -5.17 -11.75
C ASP A 439 11.45 -5.74 -10.35
N SER A 440 12.52 -6.54 -10.24
CA SER A 440 13.01 -7.05 -8.97
C SER A 440 13.57 -5.96 -8.05
N ALA A 441 14.09 -4.85 -8.58
CA ALA A 441 14.55 -3.73 -7.79
C ALA A 441 13.37 -2.99 -7.13
N LEU A 442 12.20 -2.92 -7.79
CA LEU A 442 10.97 -2.43 -7.16
C LEU A 442 10.52 -3.34 -6.02
N ARG A 443 10.56 -4.67 -6.20
CA ARG A 443 10.30 -5.63 -5.11
C ARG A 443 11.22 -5.37 -3.91
N ASP A 444 12.51 -5.18 -4.15
CA ASP A 444 13.50 -4.94 -3.11
C ASP A 444 13.30 -3.58 -2.43
N ARG A 445 12.93 -2.53 -3.19
CA ARG A 445 12.51 -1.22 -2.66
C ARG A 445 11.29 -1.36 -1.75
N ILE A 446 10.27 -2.12 -2.17
CA ILE A 446 9.07 -2.36 -1.37
C ILE A 446 9.44 -3.07 -0.06
N ASN A 447 10.22 -4.15 -0.11
CA ASN A 447 10.60 -4.89 1.09
C ASN A 447 11.42 -4.03 2.07
N THR A 448 12.42 -3.28 1.57
CA THR A 448 13.39 -2.59 2.42
C THR A 448 13.00 -1.17 2.82
N LYS A 449 12.40 -0.38 1.92
CA LYS A 449 12.12 1.05 2.12
C LYS A 449 10.66 1.36 2.47
N ILE A 450 9.72 0.52 2.04
CA ILE A 450 8.27 0.73 2.29
C ILE A 450 7.81 -0.15 3.45
N LYS A 451 8.10 -1.44 3.37
CA LYS A 451 7.70 -2.43 4.37
C LYS A 451 8.66 -2.54 5.54
N ASN A 452 9.88 -2.02 5.42
CA ASN A 452 10.93 -2.14 6.42
C ASN A 452 11.04 -3.56 7.01
N ARG A 453 11.14 -4.54 6.10
CA ARG A 453 11.19 -5.97 6.41
C ARG A 453 12.30 -6.68 5.62
N GLU A 454 12.39 -7.99 5.81
CA GLU A 454 13.47 -8.79 5.25
C GLU A 454 13.43 -8.81 3.69
N PRO A 455 14.57 -8.66 2.99
CA PRO A 455 14.61 -8.53 1.52
C PRO A 455 14.20 -9.81 0.80
N TRP A 456 14.39 -10.97 1.43
CA TRP A 456 14.04 -12.29 0.89
C TRP A 456 12.52 -12.59 0.91
N ARG A 457 11.69 -11.70 1.48
CA ARG A 457 10.24 -11.95 1.55
C ARG A 457 9.62 -11.90 0.14
N PRO A 458 8.87 -12.94 -0.29
CA PRO A 458 8.13 -12.87 -1.53
C PRO A 458 7.13 -11.71 -1.55
N LEU A 459 6.92 -11.17 -2.74
CA LEU A 459 5.73 -10.40 -3.12
C LEU A 459 4.95 -11.22 -4.14
N CYS A 460 3.68 -10.91 -4.32
CA CYS A 460 2.74 -11.75 -5.06
C CYS A 460 2.14 -10.98 -6.23
N PRO A 461 1.71 -11.66 -7.31
CA PRO A 461 1.03 -11.00 -8.41
C PRO A 461 -0.49 -11.02 -8.23
N SER A 462 -1.15 -10.02 -8.76
CA SER A 462 -2.53 -10.14 -9.24
C SER A 462 -2.49 -10.28 -10.76
N ILE A 463 -3.11 -11.31 -11.30
CA ILE A 463 -3.06 -11.70 -12.72
C ILE A 463 -4.50 -11.75 -13.25
N LEU A 464 -4.73 -11.28 -14.48
CA LEU A 464 -6.01 -11.49 -15.15
C LEU A 464 -6.27 -13.00 -15.29
N GLU A 465 -7.41 -13.48 -14.81
CA GLU A 465 -7.72 -14.92 -14.75
C GLU A 465 -7.66 -15.58 -16.13
N GLU A 466 -8.15 -14.89 -17.16
CA GLU A 466 -8.13 -15.36 -18.56
C GLU A 466 -6.71 -15.48 -19.16
N LEU A 467 -5.69 -14.89 -18.52
CA LEU A 467 -4.28 -14.96 -18.94
C LEU A 467 -3.43 -15.82 -18.00
N ALA A 468 -4.02 -16.47 -16.98
CA ALA A 468 -3.27 -17.25 -15.99
C ALA A 468 -2.36 -18.30 -16.63
N SER A 469 -2.88 -19.02 -17.63
CA SER A 469 -2.16 -20.10 -18.33
C SER A 469 -0.94 -19.62 -19.14
N GLU A 470 -0.85 -18.33 -19.47
CA GLU A 470 0.33 -17.75 -20.13
C GLU A 470 1.52 -17.62 -19.17
N TYR A 471 1.24 -17.48 -17.87
CA TYR A 471 2.23 -17.21 -16.84
C TYR A 471 2.51 -18.41 -15.93
N LEU A 472 1.52 -19.26 -15.69
CA LEU A 472 1.58 -20.35 -14.73
C LEU A 472 1.65 -21.72 -15.44
N GLU A 473 2.47 -22.64 -14.93
CA GLU A 473 2.63 -23.98 -15.52
C GLU A 473 1.31 -24.78 -15.50
N TYR A 474 0.51 -24.56 -14.45
CA TYR A 474 -0.82 -25.09 -14.22
C TYR A 474 -1.62 -24.05 -13.44
N ASP A 475 -2.94 -24.05 -13.58
CA ASP A 475 -3.83 -23.10 -12.91
C ASP A 475 -5.16 -23.76 -12.51
N THR A 476 -5.86 -23.08 -11.63
CA THR A 476 -7.26 -23.28 -11.24
C THR A 476 -7.76 -21.93 -10.75
N SER A 477 -9.05 -21.78 -10.47
CA SER A 477 -9.52 -20.53 -9.88
C SER A 477 -8.82 -20.29 -8.54
N ALA A 478 -8.12 -19.16 -8.43
CA ALA A 478 -7.33 -18.81 -7.26
C ALA A 478 -7.50 -17.32 -6.90
N PRO A 479 -8.72 -16.88 -6.52
CA PRO A 479 -9.01 -15.47 -6.23
C PRO A 479 -8.38 -14.93 -4.95
N PHE A 480 -7.92 -15.79 -4.05
CA PHE A 480 -7.61 -15.39 -2.66
C PHE A 480 -6.12 -15.45 -2.31
N MET A 481 -5.24 -15.68 -3.29
CA MET A 481 -3.81 -15.91 -3.05
C MET A 481 -3.53 -17.04 -2.05
N ASN A 482 -4.35 -18.09 -2.02
CA ASN A 482 -4.19 -19.21 -1.10
C ASN A 482 -3.60 -20.47 -1.77
N LEU A 483 -3.18 -20.37 -3.03
CA LEU A 483 -2.51 -21.42 -3.80
C LEU A 483 -1.21 -20.87 -4.39
N ALA A 484 -0.12 -21.63 -4.28
CA ALA A 484 1.14 -21.33 -4.95
C ALA A 484 1.28 -22.19 -6.22
N PHE A 485 1.78 -21.57 -7.29
CA PHE A 485 1.98 -22.19 -8.60
C PHE A 485 3.43 -21.98 -9.06
N TYR A 486 3.90 -22.78 -10.00
CA TYR A 486 5.18 -22.52 -10.67
C TYR A 486 4.97 -21.57 -11.85
N VAL A 487 5.83 -20.56 -11.94
CA VAL A 487 5.90 -19.66 -13.08
C VAL A 487 6.54 -20.38 -14.26
N ARG A 488 5.92 -20.27 -15.43
CA ARG A 488 6.46 -20.84 -16.68
C ARG A 488 7.85 -20.26 -16.94
N PRO A 489 8.80 -21.06 -17.46
CA PRO A 489 10.10 -20.55 -17.85
C PRO A 489 10.02 -19.34 -18.80
N SER A 490 9.06 -19.33 -19.74
CA SER A 490 8.80 -18.22 -20.66
C SER A 490 8.33 -16.92 -19.99
N ALA A 491 7.76 -17.00 -18.79
CA ALA A 491 7.20 -15.87 -18.04
C ALA A 491 8.13 -15.29 -16.98
N THR A 492 9.30 -15.91 -16.76
CA THR A 492 10.25 -15.52 -15.70
C THR A 492 10.59 -14.03 -15.71
N ASN A 493 10.90 -13.47 -16.89
CA ASN A 493 11.25 -12.05 -17.02
C ASN A 493 10.05 -11.12 -16.85
N MET A 494 8.84 -11.60 -17.21
CA MET A 494 7.61 -10.81 -17.09
C MET A 494 7.16 -10.66 -15.63
N LEU A 495 7.52 -11.62 -14.78
CA LEU A 495 7.09 -11.72 -13.38
C LEU A 495 8.26 -11.71 -12.38
N SER A 496 9.41 -11.15 -12.75
CA SER A 496 10.64 -11.28 -11.94
C SER A 496 10.53 -10.64 -10.53
N GLY A 497 9.71 -9.58 -10.39
CA GLY A 497 9.44 -8.92 -9.10
C GLY A 497 8.49 -9.69 -8.18
N VAL A 498 7.82 -10.73 -8.69
CA VAL A 498 6.77 -11.51 -8.00
C VAL A 498 6.97 -13.02 -8.09
N THR A 499 8.11 -13.45 -8.61
CA THR A 499 8.54 -14.86 -8.67
C THR A 499 9.56 -15.10 -7.56
N HIS A 500 9.36 -16.15 -6.78
CA HIS A 500 10.27 -16.55 -5.73
C HIS A 500 11.49 -17.30 -6.30
N VAL A 501 12.53 -17.50 -5.48
CA VAL A 501 13.79 -18.13 -5.93
C VAL A 501 13.62 -19.57 -6.42
N ASP A 502 12.57 -20.27 -5.99
CA ASP A 502 12.23 -21.63 -6.42
C ASP A 502 11.23 -21.66 -7.60
N ARG A 503 11.06 -20.52 -8.30
CA ARG A 503 10.09 -20.27 -9.38
C ARG A 503 8.63 -20.30 -8.95
N THR A 504 8.33 -20.38 -7.66
CA THR A 504 6.94 -20.33 -7.21
C THR A 504 6.43 -18.89 -7.17
N THR A 505 5.13 -18.74 -7.38
CA THR A 505 4.40 -17.50 -7.12
C THR A 505 3.03 -17.82 -6.54
N ARG A 506 2.42 -16.86 -5.84
CA ARG A 506 1.14 -17.03 -5.14
C ARG A 506 0.15 -15.98 -5.67
N PRO A 507 -0.47 -16.24 -6.83
CA PRO A 507 -1.25 -15.25 -7.55
C PRO A 507 -2.62 -15.03 -6.90
N GLN A 508 -3.15 -13.83 -7.07
CA GLN A 508 -4.59 -13.59 -7.12
C GLN A 508 -5.00 -13.64 -8.58
N LEU A 509 -5.92 -14.54 -8.95
CA LEU A 509 -6.55 -14.49 -10.26
C LEU A 509 -7.75 -13.54 -10.22
N VAL A 510 -7.70 -12.50 -11.05
CA VAL A 510 -8.67 -11.40 -11.08
C VAL A 510 -9.55 -11.56 -12.31
N SER A 511 -10.84 -11.75 -12.07
CA SER A 511 -11.87 -11.78 -13.13
C SER A 511 -12.59 -10.44 -13.22
N LYS A 512 -13.11 -10.12 -14.40
CA LYS A 512 -13.93 -8.93 -14.62
C LYS A 512 -15.23 -8.95 -13.83
N GLU A 513 -15.81 -10.13 -13.63
CA GLU A 513 -17.08 -10.34 -12.95
C GLU A 513 -16.99 -10.05 -11.45
N ARG A 514 -15.91 -10.51 -10.80
CA ARG A 514 -15.68 -10.28 -9.36
C ARG A 514 -15.21 -8.87 -9.05
N GLN A 515 -14.19 -8.38 -9.77
CA GLN A 515 -13.53 -7.11 -9.42
C GLN A 515 -13.31 -6.22 -10.66
N PRO A 516 -14.36 -5.63 -11.23
CA PRO A 516 -14.30 -4.95 -12.52
C PRO A 516 -13.33 -3.76 -12.55
N LEU A 517 -13.26 -2.96 -11.48
CA LEU A 517 -12.34 -1.82 -11.40
C LEU A 517 -10.87 -2.27 -11.37
N TYR A 518 -10.57 -3.29 -10.56
CA TYR A 518 -9.22 -3.82 -10.42
C TYR A 518 -8.78 -4.56 -11.69
N TRP A 519 -9.68 -5.37 -12.26
CA TRP A 519 -9.50 -5.98 -13.59
C TRP A 519 -9.20 -4.93 -14.65
N ASN A 520 -9.97 -3.84 -14.70
CA ASN A 520 -9.77 -2.76 -15.69
C ASN A 520 -8.42 -2.05 -15.51
N MET A 521 -7.95 -1.87 -14.28
CA MET A 521 -6.63 -1.31 -14.01
C MET A 521 -5.52 -2.23 -14.53
N ILE A 522 -5.60 -3.55 -14.26
CA ILE A 522 -4.62 -4.52 -14.75
C ILE A 522 -4.68 -4.66 -16.28
N ASP A 523 -5.87 -4.68 -16.89
CA ASP A 523 -6.03 -4.73 -18.34
C ASP A 523 -5.53 -3.45 -19.03
N THR A 524 -5.69 -2.29 -18.39
CA THR A 524 -5.11 -1.04 -18.90
C THR A 524 -3.58 -1.07 -18.81
N PHE A 525 -3.03 -1.56 -17.70
CA PHE A 525 -1.59 -1.80 -17.56
C PHE A 525 -1.07 -2.76 -18.64
N ARG A 526 -1.80 -3.85 -18.92
CA ARG A 526 -1.50 -4.80 -20.00
C ARG A 526 -1.47 -4.14 -21.36
N LYS A 527 -2.42 -3.25 -21.69
CA LYS A 527 -2.42 -2.52 -22.96
C LYS A 527 -1.19 -1.62 -23.12
N ILE A 528 -0.64 -1.11 -22.02
CA ILE A 528 0.55 -0.25 -22.02
C ILE A 528 1.84 -1.08 -22.09
N THR A 529 1.92 -2.17 -21.32
CA THR A 529 3.18 -2.89 -21.08
C THR A 529 3.29 -4.25 -21.76
N GLY A 530 2.16 -4.78 -22.25
CA GLY A 530 2.01 -6.16 -22.73
C GLY A 530 1.75 -7.19 -21.63
N ILE A 531 1.67 -6.81 -20.35
CA ILE A 531 1.64 -7.75 -19.22
C ILE A 531 0.31 -7.68 -18.46
N GLY A 532 -0.41 -8.81 -18.42
CA GLY A 532 -1.68 -8.99 -17.72
C GLY A 532 -1.56 -9.27 -16.23
N ALA A 533 -0.58 -8.65 -15.57
CA ALA A 533 -0.30 -8.85 -14.16
C ALA A 533 0.27 -7.58 -13.53
N VAL A 534 0.06 -7.43 -12.22
CA VAL A 534 0.69 -6.40 -11.39
C VAL A 534 1.22 -7.03 -10.11
N LEU A 535 2.28 -6.45 -9.53
CA LEU A 535 2.68 -6.79 -8.17
C LEU A 535 1.61 -6.28 -7.21
N ASN A 536 1.22 -7.13 -6.26
CA ASN A 536 0.28 -6.83 -5.19
C ASN A 536 0.84 -7.31 -3.83
N THR A 537 0.83 -6.41 -2.85
CA THR A 537 1.09 -6.73 -1.46
C THR A 537 0.17 -5.94 -0.55
N SER A 538 0.08 -6.32 0.72
CA SER A 538 -0.80 -5.66 1.69
C SER A 538 -0.55 -4.16 1.78
N PHE A 539 -1.57 -3.33 1.99
CA PHE A 539 -1.35 -1.92 2.28
C PHE A 539 -1.19 -1.70 3.78
N ASN A 540 0.06 -1.71 4.22
CA ASN A 540 0.50 -1.46 5.60
C ASN A 540 2.03 -1.28 5.67
N VAL A 541 2.53 -0.82 6.81
CA VAL A 541 3.96 -0.86 7.17
C VAL A 541 4.22 -2.01 8.16
N ASN A 542 5.49 -2.25 8.52
CA ASN A 542 5.84 -3.35 9.41
C ASN A 542 5.07 -3.29 10.74
N LYS A 543 4.60 -4.45 11.22
CA LYS A 543 3.86 -4.65 12.48
C LYS A 543 2.45 -4.02 12.57
N GLU A 544 2.00 -3.26 11.57
CA GLU A 544 0.62 -2.77 11.52
C GLU A 544 -0.31 -3.75 10.77
N PRO A 545 -1.60 -3.81 11.13
CA PRO A 545 -2.66 -4.41 10.31
C PRO A 545 -2.80 -3.72 8.95
N VAL A 546 -3.51 -4.34 8.00
CA VAL A 546 -3.90 -3.69 6.74
C VAL A 546 -4.67 -2.40 7.05
N VAL A 547 -4.43 -1.32 6.31
CA VAL A 547 -5.12 -0.02 6.50
C VAL A 547 -6.63 -0.21 6.36
N LEU A 548 -7.40 0.35 7.31
CA LEU A 548 -8.86 0.27 7.30
C LEU A 548 -9.46 1.56 6.73
N SER A 549 -9.13 2.70 7.34
CA SER A 549 -9.71 4.02 7.07
C SER A 549 -8.91 4.85 6.06
N PRO A 550 -9.49 5.91 5.46
CA PRO A 550 -8.74 6.90 4.70
C PRO A 550 -7.60 7.53 5.50
N GLU A 551 -7.80 7.79 6.79
CA GLU A 551 -6.76 8.27 7.71
C GLU A 551 -5.59 7.28 7.82
N ASP A 552 -5.87 5.99 7.95
CA ASP A 552 -4.84 4.95 7.96
C ASP A 552 -4.07 4.92 6.65
N ALA A 553 -4.78 5.00 5.52
CA ALA A 553 -4.18 4.99 4.18
C ALA A 553 -3.27 6.21 3.97
N ILE A 554 -3.71 7.40 4.36
CA ILE A 554 -2.94 8.65 4.27
C ILE A 554 -1.77 8.62 5.24
N ARG A 555 -1.93 8.12 6.47
CA ARG A 555 -0.84 7.94 7.43
C ARG A 555 0.23 7.01 6.86
N CYS A 556 -0.17 5.84 6.36
CA CYS A 556 0.72 4.87 5.75
C CYS A 556 1.40 5.43 4.49
N PHE A 557 0.65 6.16 3.65
CA PHE A 557 1.19 6.86 2.50
C PHE A 557 2.23 7.89 2.92
N ALA A 558 1.94 8.73 3.92
CA ALA A 558 2.84 9.77 4.41
C ALA A 558 4.14 9.21 5.00
N SER A 559 4.05 8.12 5.77
CA SER A 559 5.18 7.54 6.53
C SER A 559 6.01 6.52 5.75
N SER A 560 5.63 6.17 4.52
CA SER A 560 6.32 5.15 3.72
C SER A 560 6.89 5.71 2.41
N GLY A 561 7.71 4.90 1.74
CA GLY A 561 8.29 5.20 0.42
C GLY A 561 7.34 4.96 -0.77
N LEU A 562 6.02 5.03 -0.58
CA LEU A 562 5.05 5.02 -1.68
C LEU A 562 5.20 6.28 -2.53
N ASP A 563 5.07 6.17 -3.85
CA ASP A 563 5.21 7.31 -4.76
C ASP A 563 3.89 8.09 -4.89
N SER A 564 2.77 7.37 -4.90
CA SER A 564 1.41 7.92 -5.01
C SER A 564 0.39 7.04 -4.28
N LEU A 565 -0.81 7.59 -4.08
CA LEU A 565 -1.95 6.92 -3.47
C LEU A 565 -3.20 7.13 -4.33
N ALA A 566 -3.81 6.04 -4.81
CA ALA A 566 -5.14 6.04 -5.39
C ALA A 566 -6.15 5.63 -4.31
N ILE A 567 -7.04 6.54 -3.92
CA ILE A 567 -8.03 6.35 -2.86
C ILE A 567 -9.40 6.84 -3.34
N GLY A 568 -10.36 5.91 -3.48
CA GLY A 568 -11.62 6.19 -4.18
C GLY A 568 -11.35 6.71 -5.59
N SER A 569 -12.03 7.80 -5.98
CA SER A 569 -11.80 8.47 -7.27
C SER A 569 -10.57 9.39 -7.29
N PHE A 570 -9.79 9.47 -6.21
CA PHE A 570 -8.71 10.45 -6.07
C PHE A 570 -7.33 9.84 -6.30
N PHE A 571 -6.46 10.57 -7.00
CA PHE A 571 -5.05 10.27 -7.13
C PHE A 571 -4.23 11.32 -6.37
N VAL A 572 -3.48 10.88 -5.37
CA VAL A 572 -2.74 11.70 -4.42
C VAL A 572 -1.25 11.57 -4.70
N SER A 573 -0.56 12.70 -4.77
CA SER A 573 0.90 12.75 -4.95
C SER A 573 1.61 13.14 -3.66
N LYS A 574 2.92 12.88 -3.59
CA LYS A 574 3.74 13.25 -2.41
C LYS A 574 3.94 14.76 -2.26
N SER A 575 3.57 15.58 -3.25
CA SER A 575 3.56 17.02 -3.06
C SER A 575 2.47 17.39 -2.05
N ARG A 576 2.81 18.31 -1.15
CA ARG A 576 1.82 18.89 -0.25
C ARG A 576 1.21 20.09 -0.94
N LEU A 577 -0.09 20.29 -0.72
CA LEU A 577 -0.64 21.63 -0.64
C LEU A 577 0.15 22.32 0.48
N THR A 578 1.24 23.01 0.11
CA THR A 578 1.77 24.06 0.97
C THR A 578 0.57 24.89 1.36
N SER A 579 0.34 24.96 2.68
CA SER A 579 -0.70 25.72 3.38
C SER A 579 -1.41 26.64 2.42
N LYS A 580 -2.74 26.49 2.27
CA LYS A 580 -3.63 27.56 1.80
C LYS A 580 -2.90 28.87 2.02
N ILE A 581 -2.28 29.44 0.96
CA ILE A 581 -2.03 30.88 0.98
C ILE A 581 -3.44 31.35 1.27
N GLU A 582 -3.69 31.91 2.46
CA GLU A 582 -5.04 32.31 2.83
C GLU A 582 -5.57 33.15 1.67
N ILE A 583 -6.41 32.53 0.84
CA ILE A 583 -7.10 33.20 -0.25
C ILE A 583 -8.24 33.90 0.47
N ASN A 584 -7.88 34.89 1.28
CA ASN A 584 -8.83 35.85 1.77
C ASN A 584 -9.45 36.54 0.56
N GLU A 585 -10.70 36.97 0.70
CA GLU A 585 -11.50 37.60 -0.35
C GLU A 585 -10.80 38.80 -1.04
N GLU A 586 -9.70 39.33 -0.50
CA GLU A 586 -8.83 40.33 -1.13
C GLU A 586 -8.21 39.90 -2.47
N ILE A 587 -7.97 38.59 -2.72
CA ILE A 587 -7.30 38.13 -3.95
C ILE A 587 -8.19 38.28 -5.20
N LYS A 588 -9.51 38.42 -5.05
CA LYS A 588 -10.47 38.54 -6.17
C LYS A 588 -10.38 39.88 -6.94
N ASN A 589 -9.75 40.91 -6.39
CA ASN A 589 -9.66 42.22 -7.05
C ASN A 589 -8.46 42.28 -8.00
N LYS A 590 -8.64 42.55 -9.29
CA LYS A 590 -7.56 42.61 -10.32
C LYS A 590 -6.37 43.57 -10.04
N HIS A 591 -6.35 44.27 -8.90
CA HIS A 591 -5.25 45.14 -8.47
C HIS A 591 -4.09 44.35 -7.86
N VAL A 592 -3.11 43.99 -8.68
CA VAL A 592 -1.76 43.65 -8.19
C VAL A 592 -1.00 44.98 -8.03
N SER A 593 -0.66 45.35 -6.80
CA SER A 593 0.10 46.58 -6.51
C SER A 593 1.60 46.37 -6.80
N MET A 594 1.98 46.35 -8.07
CA MET A 594 3.38 46.32 -8.50
C MET A 594 4.01 47.72 -8.47
N LYS A 595 5.25 47.83 -7.98
CA LYS A 595 6.05 49.04 -8.07
C LYS A 595 6.78 49.08 -9.40
N PHE A 596 6.63 50.18 -10.13
CA PHE A 596 7.31 50.42 -11.40
C PHE A 596 8.33 51.54 -11.25
N THR A 597 9.46 51.37 -11.92
CA THR A 597 10.53 52.34 -12.05
C THR A 597 10.49 52.94 -13.45
N ASN A 598 10.44 54.27 -13.54
CA ASN A 598 10.50 54.96 -14.82
C ASN A 598 11.94 55.07 -15.32
N ILE A 599 12.17 54.54 -16.52
CA ILE A 599 13.43 54.65 -17.25
C ILE A 599 13.27 55.77 -18.27
N PRO A 600 14.06 56.86 -18.20
CA PRO A 600 13.86 58.01 -19.06
C PRO A 600 14.25 57.73 -20.52
N THR A 601 13.73 58.54 -21.44
CA THR A 601 14.25 58.54 -22.82
C THR A 601 15.70 58.97 -22.80
N GLY A 602 16.58 58.21 -23.47
CA GLY A 602 18.02 58.47 -23.43
C GLY A 602 18.81 57.71 -24.48
N TYR A 603 20.12 57.95 -24.50
CA TYR A 603 21.10 57.21 -25.29
C TYR A 603 21.88 56.31 -24.34
N TYR A 604 21.84 55.01 -24.57
CA TYR A 604 22.38 54.00 -23.67
C TYR A 604 23.45 53.16 -24.36
N PRO A 605 24.62 52.92 -23.72
CA PRO A 605 25.62 51.99 -24.24
C PRO A 605 25.20 50.53 -24.01
N ILE A 606 25.00 49.78 -25.10
CA ILE A 606 24.41 48.43 -25.08
C ILE A 606 25.34 47.37 -25.69
N GLY A 607 25.29 46.18 -25.11
CA GLY A 607 26.06 45.02 -25.50
C GLY A 607 27.54 45.15 -25.16
N SER A 608 28.30 44.09 -25.45
CA SER A 608 29.75 44.04 -25.19
C SER A 608 30.55 45.10 -25.94
N ASN A 609 30.03 45.56 -27.09
CA ASN A 609 30.65 46.61 -27.91
C ASN A 609 30.22 48.04 -27.50
N ARG A 610 29.34 48.18 -26.49
CA ARG A 610 28.84 49.47 -25.98
C ARG A 610 28.25 50.37 -27.08
N ASN A 611 27.49 49.77 -27.99
CA ASN A 611 26.80 50.49 -29.05
C ASN A 611 25.78 51.45 -28.44
N VAL A 612 25.86 52.73 -28.75
CA VAL A 612 24.99 53.75 -28.16
C VAL A 612 23.68 53.81 -28.93
N ILE A 613 22.59 53.42 -28.27
CA ILE A 613 21.25 53.30 -28.88
C ILE A 613 20.28 54.20 -28.15
N LYS A 614 19.41 54.88 -28.91
CA LYS A 614 18.32 55.66 -28.36
C LYS A 614 17.19 54.74 -27.91
N VAL A 615 16.80 54.83 -26.65
CA VAL A 615 15.67 54.08 -26.07
C VAL A 615 14.64 55.08 -25.56
N ASN A 616 13.37 54.89 -25.92
CA ASN A 616 12.26 55.71 -25.44
C ASN A 616 11.99 55.39 -23.98
N SER A 617 11.33 56.31 -23.25
CA SER A 617 10.94 56.06 -21.87
C SER A 617 9.96 54.90 -21.77
N PHE A 618 10.17 54.04 -20.77
CA PHE A 618 9.30 52.92 -20.41
C PHE A 618 9.34 52.77 -18.89
N GLU A 619 8.41 52.00 -18.34
CA GLU A 619 8.45 51.68 -16.91
C GLU A 619 8.57 50.17 -16.72
N ILE A 620 9.49 49.77 -15.84
CA ILE A 620 9.79 48.36 -15.55
C ILE A 620 9.49 48.05 -14.09
N ALA A 621 8.97 46.86 -13.82
CA ALA A 621 8.73 46.40 -12.47
C ALA A 621 10.04 46.39 -11.68
N GLN A 622 10.00 46.95 -10.47
CA GLN A 622 11.16 47.04 -9.58
C GLN A 622 11.71 45.65 -9.22
N PHE A 623 10.85 44.63 -9.20
CA PHE A 623 11.15 43.26 -8.81
C PHE A 623 10.67 42.24 -9.87
N PRO A 624 11.26 41.03 -9.91
CA PRO A 624 10.64 39.88 -10.55
C PRO A 624 9.26 39.56 -9.97
N VAL A 625 8.39 38.95 -10.78
CA VAL A 625 7.07 38.50 -10.32
C VAL A 625 7.25 37.45 -9.24
N THR A 626 6.61 37.66 -8.10
CA THR A 626 6.68 36.76 -6.95
C THR A 626 5.70 35.60 -7.07
N ASN A 627 5.93 34.51 -6.32
CA ASN A 627 4.95 33.42 -6.19
C ASN A 627 3.59 33.95 -5.72
N TYR A 628 3.56 34.92 -4.81
CA TYR A 628 2.29 35.50 -4.36
C TYR A 628 1.50 36.13 -5.50
N GLU A 629 2.16 36.95 -6.31
CA GLU A 629 1.54 37.66 -7.42
C GLU A 629 1.09 36.68 -8.51
N TYR A 630 1.94 35.71 -8.86
CA TYR A 630 1.60 34.66 -9.81
C TYR A 630 0.44 33.77 -9.33
N GLY A 631 0.35 33.48 -8.02
CA GLY A 631 -0.74 32.69 -7.46
C GLY A 631 -2.11 33.31 -7.70
N ARG A 632 -2.20 34.64 -7.78
CA ARG A 632 -3.45 35.35 -8.10
C ARG A 632 -3.92 35.10 -9.53
N PHE A 633 -2.97 34.94 -10.45
CA PHE A 633 -3.26 34.57 -11.84
C PHE A 633 -3.81 33.15 -11.93
N LEU A 634 -3.23 32.21 -11.18
CA LEU A 634 -3.73 30.83 -11.13
C LEU A 634 -5.16 30.76 -10.58
N VAL A 635 -5.45 31.48 -9.49
CA VAL A 635 -6.81 31.58 -8.93
C VAL A 635 -7.79 32.17 -9.95
N TRP A 636 -7.36 33.15 -10.75
CA TRP A 636 -8.21 33.69 -11.81
C TRP A 636 -8.51 32.65 -12.91
N LEU A 637 -7.51 31.84 -13.30
CA LEU A 637 -7.65 30.78 -14.30
C LEU A 637 -8.58 29.64 -13.87
N GLU A 638 -8.82 29.43 -12.58
CA GLU A 638 -9.80 28.41 -12.10
C GLU A 638 -11.21 28.64 -12.67
N ASN A 639 -11.55 29.90 -12.97
CA ASN A 639 -12.89 30.28 -13.44
C ASN A 639 -12.88 30.97 -14.82
N HIS A 640 -11.72 31.05 -15.49
CA HIS A 640 -11.57 31.75 -16.75
C HIS A 640 -10.67 31.00 -17.72
N SER A 641 -11.01 31.07 -19.00
CA SER A 641 -10.15 30.57 -20.08
C SER A 641 -8.99 31.52 -20.37
N ASP A 642 -7.84 30.96 -20.78
CA ASP A 642 -6.65 31.68 -21.22
C ASP A 642 -6.74 32.21 -22.67
N GLU A 643 -7.81 31.91 -23.41
CA GLU A 643 -7.96 32.20 -24.84
C GLU A 643 -7.63 33.65 -25.24
N LYS A 644 -7.94 34.62 -24.37
CA LYS A 644 -7.73 36.06 -24.63
C LYS A 644 -6.33 36.57 -24.24
N ILE A 645 -5.56 35.77 -23.50
CA ILE A 645 -4.29 36.19 -22.90
C ILE A 645 -3.11 35.34 -23.37
N ARG A 646 -3.35 34.12 -23.85
CA ARG A 646 -2.32 33.23 -24.39
C ARG A 646 -1.63 33.81 -25.61
N HIS A 647 -0.37 33.41 -25.83
CA HIS A 647 0.30 33.73 -27.08
C HIS A 647 -0.39 32.98 -28.25
N PRO A 648 -0.51 33.58 -29.46
CA PRO A 648 -1.14 32.91 -30.61
C PRO A 648 -0.51 31.57 -31.00
N LEU A 649 0.79 31.43 -30.74
CA LEU A 649 1.60 30.22 -31.03
C LEU A 649 1.72 29.27 -29.81
N GLN A 650 1.04 29.55 -28.70
CA GLN A 650 1.08 28.69 -27.52
C GLN A 650 0.51 27.30 -27.84
N PRO A 651 1.12 26.20 -27.34
CA PRO A 651 0.54 24.86 -27.44
C PRO A 651 -0.90 24.78 -26.92
N ILE A 652 -1.75 24.04 -27.65
CA ILE A 652 -3.16 23.84 -27.27
C ILE A 652 -3.22 23.09 -25.92
N GLN A 653 -4.12 23.51 -25.02
CA GLN A 653 -4.35 22.91 -23.69
C GLN A 653 -3.13 22.94 -22.74
N LYS A 654 -2.23 23.92 -22.90
CA LYS A 654 -1.14 24.16 -21.97
C LYS A 654 -1.65 24.50 -20.55
N SER A 655 -1.05 23.89 -19.53
CA SER A 655 -1.22 24.31 -18.14
C SER A 655 -0.32 25.49 -17.79
N HIS A 656 -0.88 26.52 -17.14
CA HIS A 656 -0.12 27.67 -16.61
C HIS A 656 0.40 27.48 -15.17
N ILE A 657 0.17 26.31 -14.57
CA ILE A 657 0.71 25.99 -13.24
C ILE A 657 2.23 25.82 -13.37
N PRO A 658 3.07 26.56 -12.61
CA PRO A 658 4.53 26.42 -12.66
C PRO A 658 4.98 25.01 -12.28
N GLN A 659 6.09 24.52 -12.87
CA GLN A 659 6.58 23.16 -12.64
C GLN A 659 6.85 22.84 -11.17
N TYR A 660 7.27 23.86 -10.39
CA TYR A 660 7.61 23.72 -8.98
C TYR A 660 6.57 24.36 -8.04
N TRP A 661 5.38 24.68 -8.54
CA TRP A 661 4.36 25.43 -7.82
C TRP A 661 3.97 24.83 -6.47
N TYR A 662 3.95 23.50 -6.38
CA TYR A 662 3.59 22.77 -5.16
C TYR A 662 4.81 22.28 -4.36
N ASN A 663 6.02 22.71 -4.72
CA ASN A 663 7.22 22.41 -3.96
C ASN A 663 7.51 23.56 -2.98
N SER A 664 7.50 23.24 -1.67
CA SER A 664 7.72 24.18 -0.58
C SER A 664 9.08 24.87 -0.59
N GLU A 665 10.05 24.34 -1.35
CA GLU A 665 11.36 24.94 -1.58
C GLU A 665 11.31 26.09 -2.59
N TRP A 666 10.32 26.11 -3.49
CA TRP A 666 10.29 27.04 -4.64
C TRP A 666 9.10 28.00 -4.63
N ASN A 667 8.15 27.83 -3.71
CA ASN A 667 6.87 28.53 -3.74
C ASN A 667 6.64 29.54 -2.60
N GLN A 668 7.71 30.00 -1.92
CA GLN A 668 7.56 30.98 -0.85
C GLN A 668 7.04 32.32 -1.40
N LYS A 669 6.14 32.94 -0.62
CA LYS A 669 5.31 34.09 -1.02
C LYS A 669 6.10 35.21 -1.73
N ASN A 670 7.20 35.68 -1.13
CA ASN A 670 7.95 36.86 -1.60
C ASN A 670 9.16 36.51 -2.49
N HIS A 671 9.33 35.24 -2.85
CA HIS A 671 10.38 34.80 -3.76
C HIS A 671 9.89 34.91 -5.21
N PRO A 672 10.78 35.10 -6.20
CA PRO A 672 10.42 35.00 -7.60
C PRO A 672 9.71 33.69 -7.92
N VAL A 673 8.67 33.75 -8.75
CA VAL A 673 8.07 32.54 -9.33
C VAL A 673 9.09 31.87 -10.26
N VAL A 674 9.23 30.55 -10.14
CA VAL A 674 10.11 29.72 -10.98
C VAL A 674 9.41 28.48 -11.51
N GLY A 675 9.99 27.81 -12.51
CA GLY A 675 9.32 26.72 -13.22
C GLY A 675 8.22 27.20 -14.18
N VAL A 676 8.26 28.49 -14.50
CA VAL A 676 7.46 29.14 -15.54
C VAL A 676 8.24 29.17 -16.84
N ASP A 677 7.55 28.93 -17.94
CA ASP A 677 8.12 29.11 -19.28
C ASP A 677 7.70 30.44 -19.92
N PHE A 678 8.12 30.67 -21.17
CA PHE A 678 7.82 31.91 -21.88
C PHE A 678 6.31 32.14 -22.03
N TRP A 679 5.53 31.10 -22.28
CA TRP A 679 4.09 31.22 -22.48
C TRP A 679 3.37 31.60 -21.18
N ASP A 680 3.81 31.06 -20.05
CA ASP A 680 3.31 31.42 -18.73
C ASP A 680 3.57 32.91 -18.43
N ALA A 681 4.81 33.36 -18.66
CA ALA A 681 5.22 34.74 -18.47
C ALA A 681 4.43 35.68 -19.40
N TRP A 682 4.22 35.28 -20.66
CA TRP A 682 3.40 36.02 -21.62
C TRP A 682 1.94 36.14 -21.16
N ALA A 683 1.28 35.02 -20.85
CA ALA A 683 -0.12 35.01 -20.46
C ALA A 683 -0.36 35.83 -19.19
N TYR A 684 0.52 35.71 -18.20
CA TYR A 684 0.48 36.53 -16.99
C TYR A 684 0.60 38.03 -17.30
N SER A 685 1.53 38.41 -18.18
CA SER A 685 1.70 39.81 -18.59
C SER A 685 0.43 40.38 -19.24
N ARG A 686 -0.20 39.62 -20.15
CA ARG A 686 -1.42 40.02 -20.84
C ARG A 686 -2.63 40.05 -19.92
N TRP A 687 -2.71 39.15 -18.94
CA TRP A 687 -3.77 39.15 -17.93
C TRP A 687 -3.84 40.48 -17.16
N LEU A 688 -2.68 41.08 -16.88
CA LEU A 688 -2.55 42.39 -16.24
C LEU A 688 -2.61 43.59 -17.20
N GLY A 689 -2.67 43.36 -18.51
CA GLY A 689 -2.60 44.42 -19.51
C GLY A 689 -1.20 45.03 -19.67
N LEU A 690 -0.16 44.26 -19.35
CA LEU A 690 1.25 44.61 -19.41
C LEU A 690 1.96 43.79 -20.50
N ARG A 691 3.29 43.83 -20.53
CA ARG A 691 4.15 43.02 -21.39
C ARG A 691 5.43 42.59 -20.67
N LEU A 692 6.16 41.64 -21.25
CA LEU A 692 7.54 41.35 -20.84
C LEU A 692 8.47 42.47 -21.36
N PRO A 693 9.60 42.75 -20.70
CA PRO A 693 10.60 43.67 -21.25
C PRO A 693 11.16 43.13 -22.57
N THR A 694 11.53 44.01 -23.48
CA THR A 694 12.48 43.63 -24.53
C THR A 694 13.85 43.40 -23.91
N GLU A 695 14.67 42.61 -24.59
CA GLU A 695 16.06 42.39 -24.19
C GLU A 695 16.86 43.70 -24.04
N LEU A 696 16.60 44.68 -24.92
CA LEU A 696 17.21 46.01 -24.88
C LEU A 696 16.78 46.79 -23.63
N GLU A 697 15.48 46.85 -23.35
CA GLU A 697 14.94 47.55 -22.18
C GLU A 697 15.44 46.94 -20.88
N TRP A 698 15.55 45.61 -20.81
CA TRP A 698 16.09 44.93 -19.65
C TRP A 698 17.54 45.36 -19.39
N GLU A 699 18.39 45.37 -20.42
CA GLU A 699 19.80 45.77 -20.28
C GLU A 699 19.94 47.25 -19.92
N VAL A 700 19.13 48.13 -20.50
CA VAL A 700 19.09 49.56 -20.12
C VAL A 700 18.74 49.72 -18.63
N ALA A 701 17.72 49.00 -18.16
CA ALA A 701 17.30 49.05 -16.78
C ALA A 701 18.37 48.54 -15.81
N ALA A 702 19.20 47.58 -16.25
CA ALA A 702 20.30 47.02 -15.47
C ALA A 702 21.54 47.92 -15.47
N ALA A 703 21.98 48.37 -16.65
CA ALA A 703 23.29 49.00 -16.85
C ALA A 703 23.28 50.53 -16.66
N GLY A 704 22.14 51.19 -16.89
CA GLY A 704 22.04 52.65 -16.80
C GLY A 704 22.77 53.41 -17.90
N ILE A 705 22.80 54.74 -17.77
CA ILE A 705 23.39 55.67 -18.76
C ILE A 705 24.90 55.48 -18.96
N GLU A 706 25.59 54.95 -17.95
CA GLU A 706 27.04 54.72 -18.00
C GLU A 706 27.39 53.38 -18.65
N GLY A 707 26.39 52.53 -18.93
CA GLY A 707 26.63 51.16 -19.36
C GLY A 707 27.46 50.42 -18.32
N LEU A 708 26.95 50.28 -17.09
CA LEU A 708 27.68 49.57 -16.05
C LEU A 708 27.86 48.08 -16.41
N ARG A 709 28.91 47.47 -15.88
CA ARG A 709 29.17 46.03 -16.04
C ARG A 709 28.23 45.18 -15.18
N PHE A 710 27.99 45.59 -13.94
CA PHE A 710 27.02 45.03 -13.00
C PHE A 710 26.06 46.14 -12.58
N PRO A 711 24.85 45.84 -12.08
CA PRO A 711 23.86 46.87 -11.75
C PRO A 711 24.39 47.96 -10.80
N TRP A 712 25.27 47.59 -9.88
CA TRP A 712 25.87 48.49 -8.89
C TRP A 712 27.23 49.09 -9.28
N GLY A 713 27.82 48.73 -10.44
CA GLY A 713 29.11 49.27 -10.84
C GLY A 713 29.96 48.34 -11.72
N ASN A 714 31.24 48.69 -11.89
CA ASN A 714 32.17 47.95 -12.77
C ASN A 714 33.01 46.87 -12.06
N THR A 715 32.89 46.76 -10.75
CA THR A 715 33.62 45.79 -9.91
C THR A 715 32.64 44.77 -9.33
N TRP A 716 32.97 43.49 -9.46
CA TRP A 716 32.18 42.38 -8.92
C TRP A 716 32.13 42.44 -7.39
N GLN A 717 30.93 42.31 -6.83
CA GLN A 717 30.68 42.24 -5.40
C GLN A 717 29.64 41.14 -5.14
N PRO A 718 30.05 39.94 -4.69
CA PRO A 718 29.16 38.78 -4.60
C PRO A 718 28.02 38.93 -3.59
N ASP A 719 28.19 39.77 -2.57
CA ASP A 719 27.19 40.00 -1.52
C ASP A 719 26.01 40.89 -1.97
N LEU A 720 26.06 41.45 -3.18
CA LEU A 720 25.03 42.34 -3.72
C LEU A 720 23.99 41.63 -4.59
N CYS A 721 24.08 40.30 -4.74
CA CYS A 721 23.07 39.52 -5.46
C CYS A 721 23.04 38.05 -5.00
N ASN A 722 22.03 37.31 -5.43
CA ASN A 722 21.98 35.86 -5.23
C ASN A 722 22.65 35.13 -6.40
N SER A 723 23.89 34.65 -6.23
CA SER A 723 24.70 33.97 -7.26
C SER A 723 25.31 32.66 -6.74
N SER A 724 25.94 31.87 -7.63
CA SER A 724 26.51 30.58 -7.23
C SER A 724 27.63 30.71 -6.19
N GLU A 725 28.28 31.88 -6.09
CA GLU A 725 29.33 32.14 -5.11
C GLU A 725 28.82 32.03 -3.65
N ARG A 726 27.51 32.15 -3.43
CA ARG A 726 26.89 31.91 -2.11
C ARG A 726 26.79 30.44 -1.72
N TYR A 727 26.83 29.53 -2.69
CA TYR A 727 26.59 28.10 -2.51
C TYR A 727 27.81 27.23 -2.86
N GLY A 728 28.87 27.83 -3.42
CA GLY A 728 30.07 27.11 -3.84
C GLY A 728 29.84 26.13 -4.99
N GLU A 729 30.63 25.05 -5.03
CA GLU A 729 30.59 24.03 -6.10
C GLU A 729 29.26 23.27 -6.20
N HIS A 730 28.41 23.36 -5.17
CA HIS A 730 27.13 22.66 -5.11
C HIS A 730 25.93 23.55 -5.41
N ALA A 731 26.11 24.75 -5.98
CA ALA A 731 25.03 25.68 -6.32
C ALA A 731 23.90 25.07 -7.20
N TRP A 732 24.21 24.04 -8.01
CA TRP A 732 23.21 23.33 -8.81
C TRP A 732 22.24 22.48 -7.96
N ARG A 733 22.70 22.01 -6.79
CA ARG A 733 21.93 21.19 -5.84
C ARG A 733 21.37 22.01 -4.68
N ASP A 734 22.19 22.88 -4.10
CA ASP A 734 21.91 23.57 -2.84
C ASP A 734 21.42 25.02 -3.04
N GLY A 735 21.49 25.53 -4.28
CA GLY A 735 21.05 26.87 -4.62
C GLY A 735 19.53 27.00 -4.62
N CYS A 736 19.02 28.11 -4.11
CA CYS A 736 17.60 28.44 -4.04
C CYS A 736 17.34 29.92 -4.35
N THR A 737 16.09 30.29 -4.62
CA THR A 737 15.71 31.70 -4.73
C THR A 737 15.73 32.40 -3.37
N MET A 738 15.82 33.72 -3.38
CA MET A 738 15.68 34.57 -2.20
C MET A 738 14.53 35.57 -2.39
N PRO A 739 13.98 36.16 -1.31
CA PRO A 739 13.01 37.24 -1.42
C PRO A 739 13.53 38.37 -2.31
N VAL A 740 12.66 38.92 -3.16
CA VAL A 740 13.03 39.90 -4.21
C VAL A 740 13.63 41.22 -3.69
N ASP A 741 13.55 41.48 -2.38
CA ASP A 741 14.08 42.65 -1.69
C ASP A 741 15.32 42.35 -0.84
N SER A 742 15.93 41.18 -0.99
CA SER A 742 17.07 40.73 -0.16
C SER A 742 18.36 41.52 -0.37
N PHE A 743 18.52 42.18 -1.53
CA PHE A 743 19.76 42.87 -1.91
C PHE A 743 19.52 44.33 -2.30
N PRO A 744 19.09 45.19 -1.36
CA PRO A 744 18.77 46.59 -1.68
C PRO A 744 19.96 47.37 -2.24
N ASN A 745 21.19 47.04 -1.82
CA ASN A 745 22.42 47.66 -2.31
C ASN A 745 22.88 47.12 -3.68
N GLY A 746 22.21 46.08 -4.21
CA GLY A 746 22.41 45.54 -5.55
C GLY A 746 21.55 46.22 -6.62
N ALA A 747 20.82 47.27 -6.26
CA ALA A 747 19.96 48.00 -7.19
C ALA A 747 20.74 48.58 -8.38
N SER A 748 20.09 48.62 -9.54
CA SER A 748 20.60 49.32 -10.72
C SER A 748 20.63 50.84 -10.49
N PRO A 749 21.23 51.64 -11.39
CA PRO A 749 21.25 53.11 -11.27
C PRO A 749 19.86 53.75 -11.24
N PHE A 750 18.83 53.02 -11.69
CA PHE A 750 17.45 53.45 -11.67
C PHE A 750 16.66 52.92 -10.45
N GLY A 751 17.29 52.12 -9.58
CA GLY A 751 16.64 51.55 -8.40
C GLY A 751 15.89 50.24 -8.67
N VAL A 752 16.17 49.57 -9.79
CA VAL A 752 15.59 48.26 -10.13
C VAL A 752 16.40 47.15 -9.46
N LEU A 753 15.74 46.23 -8.77
CA LEU A 753 16.36 45.18 -7.97
C LEU A 753 16.39 43.84 -8.71
N ASP A 754 17.25 42.94 -8.24
CA ASP A 754 17.49 41.62 -8.81
C ASP A 754 17.82 41.65 -10.32
N MET A 755 18.42 42.73 -10.82
CA MET A 755 18.94 42.81 -12.20
C MET A 755 20.23 42.00 -12.38
N ALA A 756 20.71 41.36 -11.31
CA ALA A 756 21.75 40.35 -11.34
C ALA A 756 21.37 39.27 -10.32
N GLY A 757 21.47 38.01 -10.71
CA GLY A 757 21.23 36.86 -9.86
C GLY A 757 19.76 36.59 -9.57
N ASN A 758 19.52 35.79 -8.52
CA ASN A 758 18.21 35.22 -8.17
C ASN A 758 17.66 34.32 -9.29
N VAL A 759 17.09 34.87 -10.36
CA VAL A 759 16.52 34.10 -11.47
C VAL A 759 16.93 34.68 -12.82
N TRP A 760 17.07 33.81 -13.82
CA TRP A 760 17.00 34.23 -15.21
C TRP A 760 15.61 34.77 -15.52
N GLU A 761 15.51 35.75 -16.40
CA GLU A 761 14.24 36.39 -16.69
C GLU A 761 13.87 36.36 -18.15
N TRP A 762 12.65 35.90 -18.42
CA TRP A 762 12.05 35.94 -19.74
C TRP A 762 11.90 37.36 -20.26
N THR A 763 12.33 37.57 -21.51
CA THR A 763 12.07 38.78 -22.30
C THR A 763 11.08 38.46 -23.41
N GLU A 764 10.53 39.47 -24.09
CA GLU A 764 9.74 39.26 -25.31
C GLU A 764 10.59 39.14 -26.60
N THR A 765 11.91 39.19 -26.49
CA THR A 765 12.82 39.24 -27.64
C THR A 765 13.37 37.85 -28.00
N PRO A 766 13.20 37.38 -29.26
CA PRO A 766 13.86 36.17 -29.73
C PRO A 766 15.39 36.30 -29.72
N PHE A 767 16.09 35.20 -29.47
CA PHE A 767 17.53 35.18 -29.34
C PHE A 767 18.20 35.11 -30.72
N TYR A 768 18.92 36.17 -31.08
CA TYR A 768 19.77 36.21 -32.27
C TYR A 768 21.20 36.56 -31.89
N THR A 769 22.19 35.97 -32.56
CA THR A 769 23.61 36.21 -32.27
C THR A 769 23.99 37.69 -32.33
N ASP A 770 23.40 38.44 -33.25
CA ASP A 770 23.42 39.91 -33.29
C ASP A 770 22.01 40.45 -33.05
N PHE A 771 21.66 40.74 -31.79
CA PHE A 771 20.31 41.21 -31.47
C PHE A 771 20.06 42.65 -31.93
N LEU A 772 21.11 43.46 -32.14
CA LEU A 772 20.95 44.86 -32.51
C LEU A 772 20.42 45.04 -33.93
N SER A 773 20.70 44.08 -34.81
CA SER A 773 20.12 44.04 -36.16
C SER A 773 18.69 43.48 -36.20
N ASN A 774 18.21 42.89 -35.09
CA ASN A 774 16.92 42.16 -35.04
C ASN A 774 16.01 42.62 -33.89
N ILE A 775 16.19 43.85 -33.40
CA ILE A 775 15.44 44.41 -32.25
C ILE A 775 13.91 44.39 -32.46
N THR A 776 13.44 44.43 -33.71
CA THR A 776 12.02 44.48 -34.07
C THR A 776 11.42 43.13 -34.46
N CYS A 777 12.17 42.03 -34.37
CA CYS A 777 11.67 40.71 -34.74
C CYS A 777 10.72 40.18 -33.66
N SER A 778 9.51 39.78 -34.07
CA SER A 778 8.56 39.07 -33.22
C SER A 778 8.92 37.59 -33.14
N PHE A 779 8.60 36.95 -32.01
CA PHE A 779 8.74 35.51 -31.87
C PHE A 779 7.91 34.75 -32.91
N ASP A 780 8.57 33.81 -33.60
CA ASP A 780 8.05 33.01 -34.70
C ASP A 780 7.55 31.62 -34.28
N GLY A 781 7.74 31.26 -33.00
CA GLY A 781 7.36 29.97 -32.43
C GLY A 781 8.51 28.97 -32.28
N ASP A 782 9.59 29.14 -33.04
CA ASP A 782 10.71 28.19 -33.12
C ASP A 782 12.03 28.78 -32.63
N THR A 783 12.25 30.09 -32.77
CA THR A 783 13.48 30.75 -32.34
C THR A 783 13.55 30.81 -30.81
N PRO A 784 14.62 30.31 -30.14
CA PRO A 784 14.77 30.41 -28.69
C PRO A 784 14.60 31.85 -28.19
N ILE A 785 14.09 32.03 -26.97
CA ILE A 785 13.84 33.35 -26.40
C ILE A 785 15.07 33.81 -25.61
N SER A 786 15.37 35.11 -25.65
CA SER A 786 16.43 35.68 -24.84
C SER A 786 16.02 35.79 -23.37
N ILE A 787 16.89 35.30 -22.49
CA ILE A 787 16.78 35.44 -21.03
C ILE A 787 17.97 36.23 -20.47
N ARG A 788 17.70 37.05 -19.46
CA ARG A 788 18.68 37.98 -18.86
C ARG A 788 18.75 37.84 -17.33
N GLY A 789 19.73 38.48 -16.69
CA GLY A 789 19.85 38.54 -15.22
C GLY A 789 20.89 37.62 -14.60
N GLY A 790 21.10 36.42 -15.16
CA GLY A 790 21.81 35.37 -14.43
C GLY A 790 20.96 34.86 -13.26
N SER A 791 21.25 33.68 -12.75
CA SER A 791 20.51 33.10 -11.62
C SER A 791 21.42 32.76 -10.47
N PHE A 792 20.83 32.37 -9.33
CA PHE A 792 21.56 31.84 -8.17
C PHE A 792 22.48 30.65 -8.49
N ARG A 793 22.30 30.00 -9.65
CA ARG A 793 23.13 28.87 -10.12
C ARG A 793 24.37 29.29 -10.92
N ARG A 794 24.53 30.58 -11.23
CA ARG A 794 25.60 31.04 -12.13
C ARG A 794 26.62 31.89 -11.41
N ASP A 795 27.87 31.75 -11.84
CA ASP A 795 29.00 32.54 -11.34
C ASP A 795 28.97 33.98 -11.89
N LYS A 796 29.89 34.82 -11.41
CA LYS A 796 30.03 36.23 -11.78
C LYS A 796 30.00 36.52 -13.28
N ARG A 797 30.40 35.58 -14.14
CA ARG A 797 30.42 35.78 -15.60
C ARG A 797 29.02 36.11 -16.09
N TYR A 798 28.01 35.40 -15.62
CA TYR A 798 26.63 35.52 -16.10
C TYR A 798 25.80 36.58 -15.38
N GLN A 799 26.41 37.30 -14.42
CA GLN A 799 25.74 38.33 -13.61
C GLN A 799 25.95 39.73 -14.17
N GLN A 800 26.60 39.87 -15.32
CA GLN A 800 26.85 41.18 -15.95
C GLN A 800 25.63 41.66 -16.72
N CYS A 801 25.40 42.97 -16.78
CA CYS A 801 24.21 43.55 -17.40
C CYS A 801 24.07 43.21 -18.90
N ASN A 802 25.19 43.05 -19.61
CA ASN A 802 25.22 42.73 -21.04
C ASN A 802 25.19 41.23 -21.35
N GLU A 803 25.21 40.36 -20.34
CA GLU A 803 25.20 38.92 -20.56
C GLU A 803 23.77 38.44 -20.82
N ARG A 804 23.70 37.40 -21.66
CA ARG A 804 22.45 36.88 -22.20
C ARG A 804 22.57 35.38 -22.41
N CYS A 805 21.46 34.68 -22.31
CA CYS A 805 21.37 33.27 -22.62
C CYS A 805 20.12 33.03 -23.48
N GLU A 806 20.12 31.93 -24.21
CA GLU A 806 18.94 31.45 -24.93
C GLU A 806 18.22 30.41 -24.10
N SER A 807 16.90 30.37 -24.20
CA SER A 807 16.09 29.30 -23.62
C SER A 807 14.93 28.98 -24.54
N GLU A 808 14.66 27.69 -24.72
CA GLU A 808 13.48 27.22 -25.44
C GLU A 808 12.20 27.73 -24.79
N ALA A 809 11.20 28.11 -25.59
CA ALA A 809 9.99 28.77 -25.11
C ALA A 809 9.14 27.91 -24.15
N ASP A 810 9.33 26.59 -24.13
CA ASP A 810 8.67 25.63 -23.25
C ASP A 810 9.55 25.17 -22.05
N CYS A 811 10.75 25.74 -21.90
CA CYS A 811 11.66 25.38 -20.83
C CYS A 811 11.16 25.89 -19.46
N ARG A 812 11.04 24.99 -18.49
CA ARG A 812 10.54 25.29 -17.13
C ARG A 812 11.61 25.13 -16.05
N GLY A 813 12.73 25.84 -16.20
CA GLY A 813 13.84 25.79 -15.25
C GLY A 813 13.47 26.26 -13.83
N SER A 814 14.04 25.64 -12.81
CA SER A 814 13.87 26.04 -11.38
C SER A 814 14.56 27.36 -11.04
N ASN A 815 15.13 28.02 -12.03
CA ASN A 815 15.88 29.26 -11.95
C ASN A 815 15.48 30.24 -13.06
N ASN A 816 14.36 30.00 -13.75
CA ASN A 816 13.77 30.91 -14.73
C ASN A 816 12.50 31.53 -14.14
N GLY A 817 12.47 32.85 -14.04
CA GLY A 817 11.32 33.68 -13.68
C GLY A 817 11.13 34.78 -14.73
N PHE A 818 10.50 35.90 -14.36
CA PHE A 818 10.28 37.03 -15.26
C PHE A 818 9.87 38.29 -14.50
N ARG A 819 9.92 39.44 -15.19
CA ARG A 819 9.38 40.73 -14.73
C ARG A 819 8.59 41.41 -15.84
N LEU A 820 7.91 42.51 -15.51
CA LEU A 820 6.97 43.18 -16.43
C LEU A 820 7.38 44.61 -16.77
N CYS A 821 6.96 45.07 -17.94
CA CYS A 821 7.05 46.45 -18.42
C CYS A 821 5.67 47.01 -18.81
N ARG A 822 5.56 48.34 -18.82
CA ARG A 822 4.46 49.11 -19.42
C ARG A 822 4.96 50.11 -20.44
#